data_AF-A0A2P8ABQ6-F1
#
_entry.id   AF-A0A2P8ABQ6-F1
#
_cell.length_a   1.000
_cell.length_b   1.000
_cell.length_c   1.000
_cell.angle_alpha   90.00
_cell.angle_beta   90.00
_cell.angle_gamma   90.00
#
_symmetry.space_group_name_H-M   'P 1'
#
loop_
_entity.id
_entity.type
_entity.pdbx_description
1 polymer ?
#
loop_
_entity_poly.entity_id
_entity_poly.type
_entity_poly.pdbx_seq_one_letter_code
_entity_poly.pdbx_strand_id
1 'polypeptide(L)'
;MSSVAAASKADVLGGEYGTPDEHGDTHETKNTVHSRLRATSSIMQLKKIMVANRGEIPIRIFRTAHELSLQTVAIYSYEDRLSMHRQKADEAYVIGKRGEYTPVGAYLAIDEIVKIAKQHDVNMIHPGYGFLSENAEFAKKVEDAGMIFVGPRPETISGLGDKVSARELANKCKVPVVPGTDGPVEKYEEVKDFTDKHGFPIIIKAAFGGGGRGMRVVWKQEELKESFERATSEAKSAFGNGTVFVERFLYRPKHIEVQLLGDNHGNVVHLFERDCSVQRRHQKVVELAPAKDLPQETRDAILNDAVTLAKSANYRNAGTAEFLVDQEGNHFFIEINPRIQVEHTITEEITGIDIIAAQIQIAAGATLEQLNLTQDRISTRGFAMQARITTEDPAKAFAPDTGKIEVYRSAGGNGVRLDASNGFAGAIITHTRDHLKNPSHALVMPTKEDLLRLAVDAKLEVAPGVMEALQSDIPPQIVFFEALPGIPDSRKYWAVYILVLRKAGQRPKIYIGSGTCQDRRIARRFQQYDNHTDFARFVQAAIDLGYHVVHKGLLCWTPLPGPTVRHPLRCLMLAMETTLSFALWAMVSREKDYGMPDLCKWGIDELEYLGCCGHSALQEGVRGEKSSGLSPEELDGLEASRLQHRASYSKVWGAAHRDLLNAAIARTQQKNRDLKRWYCDTCDVSSASEQNHVLHMASKHHKDKVAGTSKPTTKHDKWRASNLAAKKFTCSTCGKVFMTKQAKTNHLTTKRHLKQVASLAAVAKAAAMATAGASAGMPPRGSETGMDVIDLTSE
;
A
#
# COMPACT_ATOMS: atom_id res chain seq x y z
N MET A 1 26.36 46.20 19.86
CA MET A 1 25.59 46.27 21.12
C MET A 1 24.26 46.94 20.82
N SER A 2 23.15 46.52 21.46
CA SER A 2 21.76 47.05 21.40
C SER A 2 21.26 47.69 20.09
N SER A 3 20.38 47.06 19.31
CA SER A 3 18.94 46.80 19.56
C SER A 3 18.06 48.06 19.65
N VAL A 4 17.11 48.22 18.72
CA VAL A 4 15.64 48.12 18.95
C VAL A 4 14.93 48.17 17.58
N ALA A 5 13.76 47.52 17.48
CA ALA A 5 13.08 47.22 16.23
C ALA A 5 12.23 48.37 15.65
N ALA A 6 11.99 48.32 14.34
CA ALA A 6 10.89 49.00 13.67
C ALA A 6 10.07 47.97 12.87
N ALA A 7 8.94 47.52 13.41
CA ALA A 7 8.00 46.65 12.71
C ALA A 7 7.10 47.48 11.78
N SER A 8 6.96 47.05 10.52
CA SER A 8 6.15 47.75 9.51
C SER A 8 4.66 47.41 9.62
N LYS A 9 3.81 48.43 9.40
CA LYS A 9 2.35 48.31 9.38
C LYS A 9 1.87 47.39 8.25
N ALA A 10 1.31 46.23 8.59
CA ALA A 10 0.63 45.33 7.65
C ALA A 10 -0.46 44.47 8.33
N ASP A 11 -1.26 45.06 9.22
CA ASP A 11 -2.29 44.36 10.02
C ASP A 11 -3.72 44.94 9.83
N VAL A 12 -4.01 45.53 8.67
CA VAL A 12 -5.35 46.06 8.36
C VAL A 12 -5.80 45.58 6.99
N LEU A 13 -6.42 44.39 6.95
CA LEU A 13 -7.44 43.92 5.98
C LEU A 13 -7.87 42.47 6.36
N GLY A 14 -8.38 42.30 7.59
CA GLY A 14 -8.95 41.02 8.04
C GLY A 14 -10.42 40.91 7.63
N GLY A 15 -10.73 40.02 6.68
CA GLY A 15 -12.12 39.67 6.34
C GLY A 15 -12.64 38.54 7.23
N GLU A 16 -13.82 38.73 7.83
CA GLU A 16 -14.46 37.76 8.73
C GLU A 16 -14.92 36.50 7.97
N TYR A 17 -14.34 35.35 8.29
CA TYR A 17 -14.85 34.03 7.87
C TYR A 17 -14.83 33.05 9.05
N GLY A 18 -16.00 32.81 9.63
CA GLY A 18 -16.24 31.78 10.64
C GLY A 18 -17.54 32.03 11.39
N THR A 19 -18.41 31.02 11.50
CA THR A 19 -19.49 31.04 12.49
C THR A 19 -18.88 31.02 13.90
N PRO A 20 -19.22 31.96 14.80
CA PRO A 20 -18.76 31.91 16.19
C PRO A 20 -19.22 30.64 16.88
N ASP A 21 -18.40 30.13 17.79
CA ASP A 21 -18.82 29.06 18.69
C ASP A 21 -19.68 29.59 19.85
N GLU A 22 -20.09 28.67 20.74
CA GLU A 22 -20.91 28.98 21.92
C GLU A 22 -20.18 29.79 23.02
N HIS A 23 -18.94 30.21 22.78
CA HIS A 23 -18.16 31.11 23.63
C HIS A 23 -17.87 32.46 22.97
N GLY A 24 -18.26 32.63 21.70
CA GLY A 24 -18.04 33.87 20.95
C GLY A 24 -16.65 33.99 20.32
N ASP A 25 -15.83 32.93 20.38
CA ASP A 25 -14.52 32.91 19.76
C ASP A 25 -14.68 32.74 18.24
N THR A 26 -14.28 33.76 17.49
CA THR A 26 -14.00 33.61 16.06
C THR A 26 -12.63 32.97 15.89
N HIS A 27 -12.43 32.16 14.84
CA HIS A 27 -11.16 31.48 14.58
C HIS A 27 -10.03 32.47 14.20
N GLU A 28 -9.44 33.16 15.18
CA GLU A 28 -8.19 33.90 14.97
C GLU A 28 -7.09 32.96 14.45
N THR A 29 -6.37 33.42 13.43
CA THR A 29 -5.35 32.67 12.68
C THR A 29 -4.21 32.08 13.54
N LYS A 30 -4.06 32.54 14.80
CA LYS A 30 -3.05 32.07 15.75
C LYS A 30 -3.15 30.59 16.12
N ASN A 31 -4.35 29.99 16.15
CA ASN A 31 -4.57 28.64 16.72
C ASN A 31 -4.80 27.50 15.71
N THR A 32 -4.51 27.73 14.42
CA THR A 32 -4.57 26.69 13.38
C THR A 32 -3.64 25.51 13.69
N VAL A 33 -3.89 24.35 13.08
CA VAL A 33 -2.97 23.19 13.20
C VAL A 33 -1.62 23.53 12.56
N HIS A 34 -1.62 24.28 11.46
CA HIS A 34 -0.41 24.72 10.76
C HIS A 34 0.45 25.69 11.60
N SER A 35 -0.13 26.61 12.38
CA SER A 35 0.69 27.50 13.24
C SER A 35 1.41 26.71 14.34
N ARG A 36 0.73 25.72 14.94
CA ARG A 36 1.30 24.85 15.97
C ARG A 36 2.40 23.93 15.44
N LEU A 37 2.21 23.31 14.28
CA LEU A 37 3.24 22.44 13.68
C LEU A 37 4.48 23.23 13.23
N ARG A 38 4.29 24.44 12.67
CA ARG A 38 5.41 25.34 12.32
C ARG A 38 6.20 25.81 13.55
N ALA A 39 5.54 26.09 14.67
CA ALA A 39 6.21 26.50 15.90
C ALA A 39 7.18 25.43 16.47
N THR A 40 6.96 24.15 16.15
CA THR A 40 7.87 23.05 16.48
C THR A 40 8.94 22.74 15.41
N SER A 41 8.79 23.21 14.18
CA SER A 41 9.81 23.01 13.13
C SER A 41 10.78 24.19 13.10
N SER A 42 11.90 24.05 13.82
CA SER A 42 13.00 25.03 13.84
C SER A 42 13.66 25.27 12.47
N ILE A 43 13.41 24.39 11.50
CA ILE A 43 14.07 24.38 10.18
C ILE A 43 13.28 25.18 9.13
N MET A 44 11.96 25.35 9.26
CA MET A 44 11.12 25.91 8.18
C MET A 44 10.31 27.14 8.60
N GLN A 45 10.85 28.33 8.35
CA GLN A 45 10.11 29.60 8.42
C GLN A 45 9.23 29.86 7.18
N LEU A 46 9.39 29.07 6.12
CA LEU A 46 8.70 29.18 4.85
C LEU A 46 7.24 28.73 5.00
N LYS A 47 6.31 29.43 4.33
CA LYS A 47 4.86 29.28 4.56
C LYS A 47 4.09 28.71 3.38
N LYS A 48 4.51 29.00 2.15
CA LYS A 48 3.74 28.72 0.94
C LYS A 48 4.61 28.22 -0.22
N ILE A 49 4.20 27.11 -0.84
CA ILE A 49 4.81 26.48 -2.02
C ILE A 49 3.82 26.46 -3.18
N MET A 50 4.28 26.86 -4.36
CA MET A 50 3.55 26.64 -5.62
C MET A 50 4.16 25.48 -6.39
N VAL A 51 3.33 24.66 -7.03
CA VAL A 51 3.82 23.64 -7.98
C VAL A 51 3.55 24.11 -9.40
N ALA A 52 4.61 24.36 -10.16
CA ALA A 52 4.55 24.81 -11.54
C ALA A 52 4.39 23.63 -12.53
N ASN A 53 3.38 22.79 -12.33
CA ASN A 53 3.15 21.56 -13.10
C ASN A 53 1.68 21.11 -13.04
N ARG A 54 1.34 20.01 -13.72
CA ARG A 54 0.00 19.38 -13.77
C ARG A 54 0.07 17.87 -13.57
N GLY A 55 -1.08 17.22 -13.51
CA GLY A 55 -1.14 15.75 -13.50
C GLY A 55 -1.00 15.16 -12.10
N GLU A 56 -0.13 14.15 -11.92
CA GLU A 56 0.05 13.48 -10.64
C GLU A 56 1.08 14.20 -9.76
N ILE A 57 2.18 14.67 -10.35
CA ILE A 57 3.31 15.22 -9.60
C ILE A 57 2.96 16.42 -8.70
N PRO A 58 2.02 17.33 -9.04
CA PRO A 58 1.59 18.35 -8.07
C PRO A 58 0.86 17.72 -6.90
N ILE A 59 0.03 16.69 -7.10
CA ILE A 59 -0.65 15.99 -6.00
C ILE A 59 0.37 15.28 -5.10
N ARG A 60 1.38 14.62 -5.69
CA ARG A 60 2.52 14.03 -4.96
C ARG A 60 3.26 15.08 -4.13
N ILE A 61 3.49 16.28 -4.67
CA ILE A 61 4.16 17.37 -3.94
C ILE A 61 3.25 18.02 -2.90
N PHE A 62 1.96 18.24 -3.19
CA PHE A 62 0.99 18.82 -2.25
C PHE A 62 0.80 17.93 -1.01
N ARG A 63 0.83 16.60 -1.17
CA ARG A 63 0.83 15.64 -0.04
C ARG A 63 1.98 15.92 0.94
N THR A 64 3.22 15.87 0.47
CA THR A 64 4.40 16.13 1.31
C THR A 64 4.47 17.58 1.80
N ALA A 65 4.07 18.56 0.98
CA ALA A 65 4.00 19.96 1.40
C ALA A 65 3.03 20.14 2.57
N HIS A 66 1.86 19.48 2.54
CA HIS A 66 0.88 19.50 3.62
C HIS A 66 1.42 18.81 4.89
N GLU A 67 2.12 17.69 4.75
CA GLU A 67 2.81 17.00 5.85
C GLU A 67 3.91 17.88 6.48
N LEU A 68 4.66 18.62 5.67
CA LEU A 68 5.61 19.66 6.08
C LEU A 68 4.92 20.98 6.52
N SER A 69 3.59 21.01 6.62
CA SER A 69 2.79 22.17 7.05
C SER A 69 2.96 23.44 6.20
N LEU A 70 3.28 23.31 4.92
CA LEU A 70 3.23 24.39 3.93
C LEU A 70 1.81 24.55 3.36
N GLN A 71 1.44 25.79 3.04
CA GLN A 71 0.29 26.08 2.18
C GLN A 71 0.66 25.83 0.72
N THR A 72 -0.29 25.33 -0.05
CA THR A 72 -0.07 24.80 -1.40
C THR A 72 -0.82 25.60 -2.46
N VAL A 73 -0.13 25.93 -3.54
CA VAL A 73 -0.69 26.66 -4.69
C VAL A 73 -0.57 25.82 -5.97
N ALA A 74 -1.70 25.58 -6.64
CA ALA A 74 -1.74 25.01 -7.98
C ALA A 74 -1.85 26.10 -9.06
N ILE A 75 -1.28 25.83 -10.23
CA ILE A 75 -1.54 26.60 -11.45
C ILE A 75 -2.18 25.70 -12.50
N TYR A 76 -3.11 26.23 -13.32
CA TYR A 76 -3.78 25.42 -14.33
C TYR A 76 -4.08 26.15 -15.64
N SER A 77 -3.98 25.43 -16.76
CA SER A 77 -4.52 25.88 -18.06
C SER A 77 -6.05 25.93 -18.00
N TYR A 78 -6.73 26.77 -18.80
CA TYR A 78 -8.19 26.84 -18.79
C TYR A 78 -8.84 25.47 -19.10
N GLU A 79 -8.18 24.66 -19.91
CA GLU A 79 -8.58 23.31 -20.29
C GLU A 79 -8.49 22.33 -19.11
N ASP A 80 -7.42 22.44 -18.30
CA ASP A 80 -7.21 21.66 -17.07
C ASP A 80 -8.05 22.12 -15.86
N ARG A 81 -9.00 23.05 -16.02
CA ARG A 81 -9.88 23.55 -14.93
C ARG A 81 -10.65 22.45 -14.16
N LEU A 82 -10.77 21.24 -14.72
CA LEU A 82 -11.41 20.06 -14.14
C LEU A 82 -10.41 19.00 -13.64
N SER A 83 -9.11 19.22 -13.73
CA SER A 83 -8.09 18.27 -13.26
C SER A 83 -8.01 18.22 -11.73
N MET A 84 -7.73 17.04 -11.19
CA MET A 84 -7.68 16.81 -9.74
C MET A 84 -6.63 17.64 -9.02
N HIS A 85 -5.49 17.93 -9.65
CA HIS A 85 -4.40 18.67 -8.98
C HIS A 85 -4.85 20.06 -8.49
N ARG A 86 -5.70 20.74 -9.28
CA ARG A 86 -6.35 22.00 -8.91
C ARG A 86 -7.17 21.90 -7.61
N GLN A 87 -7.80 20.74 -7.36
CA GLN A 87 -8.63 20.49 -6.18
C GLN A 87 -7.84 19.89 -4.99
N LYS A 88 -6.52 19.74 -5.13
CA LYS A 88 -5.64 19.18 -4.08
C LYS A 88 -4.67 20.20 -3.50
N ALA A 89 -4.68 21.44 -4.00
CA ALA A 89 -4.02 22.57 -3.40
C ALA A 89 -4.99 23.41 -2.56
N ASP A 90 -4.46 24.20 -1.62
CA ASP A 90 -5.22 25.15 -0.81
C ASP A 90 -5.71 26.34 -1.64
N GLU A 91 -4.88 26.79 -2.59
CA GLU A 91 -5.15 27.87 -3.54
C GLU A 91 -4.89 27.38 -4.98
N ALA A 92 -5.64 27.89 -5.96
CA ALA A 92 -5.42 27.52 -7.37
C ALA A 92 -5.74 28.64 -8.36
N TYR A 93 -4.80 28.93 -9.27
CA TYR A 93 -4.87 30.05 -10.20
C TYR A 93 -4.80 29.61 -11.66
N VAL A 94 -5.58 30.25 -12.52
CA VAL A 94 -5.53 30.03 -13.97
C VAL A 94 -4.30 30.75 -14.56
N ILE A 95 -3.59 30.11 -15.47
CA ILE A 95 -2.44 30.71 -16.15
C ILE A 95 -2.94 31.49 -17.37
N GLY A 96 -2.77 32.81 -17.35
CA GLY A 96 -3.26 33.71 -18.40
C GLY A 96 -4.78 33.71 -18.54
N LYS A 97 -5.26 34.30 -19.64
CA LYS A 97 -6.69 34.34 -19.99
C LYS A 97 -7.06 33.14 -20.86
N ARG A 98 -8.35 32.79 -20.88
CA ARG A 98 -8.90 31.76 -21.76
C ARG A 98 -8.58 32.07 -23.23
N GLY A 99 -7.84 31.19 -23.89
CA GLY A 99 -7.44 31.33 -25.29
C GLY A 99 -6.21 32.21 -25.53
N GLU A 100 -5.55 32.71 -24.48
CA GLU A 100 -4.28 33.45 -24.59
C GLU A 100 -3.10 32.53 -24.91
N TYR A 101 -3.09 31.34 -24.29
CA TYR A 101 -2.10 30.30 -24.51
C TYR A 101 -2.73 29.01 -25.02
N THR A 102 -1.93 28.17 -25.69
CA THR A 102 -2.29 26.76 -25.85
C THR A 102 -2.24 26.05 -24.48
N PRO A 103 -2.91 24.90 -24.29
CA PRO A 103 -2.98 24.26 -22.97
C PRO A 103 -1.62 23.84 -22.42
N VAL A 104 -0.67 23.48 -23.30
CA VAL A 104 0.73 23.23 -22.96
C VAL A 104 1.51 24.54 -22.81
N GLY A 105 1.31 25.51 -23.73
CA GLY A 105 1.98 26.81 -23.70
C GLY A 105 1.72 27.60 -22.41
N ALA A 106 0.56 27.42 -21.79
CA ALA A 106 0.24 27.96 -20.47
C ALA A 106 1.26 27.50 -19.40
N TYR A 107 1.55 26.21 -19.31
CA TYR A 107 2.55 25.66 -18.37
C TYR A 107 4.01 25.97 -18.76
N LEU A 108 4.23 26.61 -19.91
CA LEU A 108 5.55 27.11 -20.36
C LEU A 108 5.65 28.65 -20.26
N ALA A 109 4.59 29.35 -19.84
CA ALA A 109 4.54 30.81 -19.75
C ALA A 109 5.27 31.31 -18.48
N ILE A 110 6.60 31.23 -18.49
CA ILE A 110 7.51 31.59 -17.38
C ILE A 110 7.08 32.88 -16.66
N ASP A 111 6.91 33.98 -17.40
CA ASP A 111 6.66 35.30 -16.80
C ASP A 111 5.29 35.38 -16.12
N GLU A 112 4.28 34.70 -16.66
CA GLU A 112 2.94 34.64 -16.07
C GLU A 112 2.93 33.76 -14.81
N ILE A 113 3.68 32.65 -14.81
CA ILE A 113 3.85 31.76 -13.65
C ILE A 113 4.56 32.50 -12.49
N VAL A 114 5.66 33.22 -12.80
CA VAL A 114 6.38 34.03 -11.80
C VAL A 114 5.52 35.19 -11.29
N LYS A 115 4.71 35.81 -12.16
CA LYS A 115 3.75 36.86 -11.79
C LYS A 115 2.67 36.34 -10.83
N ILE A 116 2.04 35.21 -11.12
CA ILE A 116 1.06 34.56 -10.22
C ILE A 116 1.69 34.29 -8.86
N ALA A 117 2.90 33.72 -8.82
CA ALA A 117 3.59 33.42 -7.57
C ALA A 117 3.88 34.66 -6.72
N LYS A 118 4.33 35.77 -7.35
CA LYS A 118 4.51 37.07 -6.68
C LYS A 118 3.20 37.68 -6.17
N GLN A 119 2.10 37.54 -6.93
CA GLN A 119 0.79 38.09 -6.56
C GLN A 119 0.13 37.38 -5.37
N HIS A 120 0.61 36.19 -5.00
CA HIS A 120 0.03 35.34 -3.95
C HIS A 120 1.02 34.96 -2.84
N ASP A 121 2.11 35.72 -2.69
CA ASP A 121 3.11 35.59 -1.62
C ASP A 121 3.73 34.18 -1.50
N VAL A 122 3.95 33.52 -2.64
CA VAL A 122 4.62 32.22 -2.71
C VAL A 122 6.08 32.37 -2.29
N ASN A 123 6.60 31.46 -1.45
CA ASN A 123 7.99 31.52 -1.01
C ASN A 123 8.91 30.59 -1.82
N MET A 124 8.37 29.49 -2.33
CA MET A 124 9.11 28.50 -3.12
C MET A 124 8.28 27.95 -4.27
N ILE A 125 8.93 27.61 -5.37
CA ILE A 125 8.31 27.00 -6.55
C ILE A 125 8.97 25.66 -6.81
N HIS A 126 8.16 24.60 -6.78
CA HIS A 126 8.59 23.26 -7.17
C HIS A 126 8.14 22.98 -8.61
N PRO A 127 9.06 22.69 -9.54
CA PRO A 127 8.70 22.53 -10.94
C PRO A 127 8.18 21.12 -11.27
N GLY A 128 8.45 20.13 -10.42
CA GLY A 128 8.12 18.73 -10.70
C GLY A 128 9.06 18.17 -11.77
N TYR A 129 8.51 17.46 -12.77
CA TYR A 129 9.26 16.96 -13.93
C TYR A 129 8.61 17.41 -15.25
N GLY A 130 9.39 17.53 -16.32
CA GLY A 130 8.93 18.10 -17.58
C GLY A 130 8.55 19.59 -17.46
N PHE A 131 7.92 20.14 -18.50
CA PHE A 131 7.65 21.59 -18.62
C PHE A 131 8.91 22.42 -18.38
N LEU A 132 8.95 23.19 -17.29
CA LEU A 132 10.01 24.13 -16.95
C LEU A 132 11.03 23.58 -15.93
N SER A 133 10.94 22.31 -15.53
CA SER A 133 11.81 21.71 -14.51
C SER A 133 13.29 21.65 -14.87
N GLU A 134 13.61 21.65 -16.16
CA GLU A 134 14.98 21.63 -16.69
C GLU A 134 15.30 22.96 -17.40
N ASN A 135 14.49 24.01 -17.17
CA ASN A 135 14.67 25.30 -17.81
C ASN A 135 15.45 26.25 -16.88
N ALA A 136 16.72 26.52 -17.23
CA ALA A 136 17.60 27.39 -16.45
C ALA A 136 17.10 28.85 -16.37
N GLU A 137 16.44 29.36 -17.41
CA GLU A 137 15.84 30.72 -17.39
C GLU A 137 14.70 30.80 -16.38
N PHE A 138 13.85 29.78 -16.30
CA PHE A 138 12.78 29.70 -15.31
C PHE A 138 13.36 29.67 -13.89
N ALA A 139 14.30 28.76 -13.61
CA ALA A 139 14.95 28.69 -12.31
C ALA A 139 15.58 30.04 -11.92
N LYS A 140 16.26 30.69 -12.87
CA LYS A 140 16.84 32.02 -12.68
C LYS A 140 15.78 33.08 -12.40
N LYS A 141 14.70 33.17 -13.18
CA LYS A 141 13.61 34.14 -12.97
C LYS A 141 12.84 33.92 -11.67
N VAL A 142 12.84 32.70 -11.12
CA VAL A 142 12.30 32.39 -9.78
C VAL A 142 13.25 32.91 -8.68
N GLU A 143 14.56 32.66 -8.79
CA GLU A 143 15.55 33.16 -7.82
C GLU A 143 15.71 34.70 -7.89
N ASP A 144 15.79 35.30 -9.09
CA ASP A 144 15.78 36.76 -9.33
C ASP A 144 14.47 37.43 -8.84
N ALA A 145 13.39 36.65 -8.70
CA ALA A 145 12.11 37.09 -8.12
C ALA A 145 12.07 37.10 -6.59
N GLY A 146 13.13 36.62 -5.91
CA GLY A 146 13.19 36.50 -4.45
C GLY A 146 12.50 35.23 -3.91
N MET A 147 12.20 34.25 -4.77
CA MET A 147 11.60 32.98 -4.40
C MET A 147 12.61 31.84 -4.52
N ILE A 148 12.40 30.75 -3.78
CA ILE A 148 13.27 29.57 -3.84
C ILE A 148 12.82 28.64 -4.97
N PHE A 149 13.71 28.32 -5.90
CA PHE A 149 13.49 27.23 -6.86
C PHE A 149 13.83 25.89 -6.22
N VAL A 150 12.85 24.97 -6.12
CA VAL A 150 13.06 23.64 -5.52
C VAL A 150 13.65 22.68 -6.56
N GLY A 151 14.97 22.78 -6.73
CA GLY A 151 15.76 22.00 -7.68
C GLY A 151 17.24 22.41 -7.66
N PRO A 152 18.04 22.00 -8.65
CA PRO A 152 19.43 22.46 -8.80
C PRO A 152 19.51 23.98 -9.05
N ARG A 153 20.74 24.52 -9.08
CA ARG A 153 20.95 25.94 -9.42
C ARG A 153 20.78 26.17 -10.92
N PRO A 154 20.44 27.39 -11.39
CA PRO A 154 20.33 27.70 -12.82
C PRO A 154 21.58 27.32 -13.62
N GLU A 155 22.77 27.54 -13.04
CA GLU A 155 24.06 27.20 -13.66
C GLU A 155 24.25 25.68 -13.77
N THR A 156 23.82 24.91 -12.76
CA THR A 156 23.84 23.45 -12.77
C THR A 156 22.88 22.89 -13.83
N ILE A 157 21.68 23.46 -13.96
CA ILE A 157 20.72 23.08 -15.00
C ILE A 157 21.31 23.37 -16.39
N SER A 158 21.88 24.55 -16.59
CA SER A 158 22.51 24.91 -17.87
C SER A 158 23.72 24.03 -18.20
N GLY A 159 24.53 23.65 -17.22
CA GLY A 159 25.73 22.82 -17.41
C GLY A 159 25.45 21.33 -17.62
N LEU A 160 24.25 20.85 -17.27
CA LEU A 160 23.82 19.45 -17.45
C LEU A 160 22.80 19.27 -18.59
N GLY A 161 22.15 20.35 -19.04
CA GLY A 161 21.13 20.32 -20.09
C GLY A 161 21.67 20.12 -21.52
N ASP A 162 22.96 20.38 -21.75
CA ASP A 162 23.64 20.02 -23.00
C ASP A 162 24.42 18.71 -22.84
N LYS A 163 24.34 17.86 -23.86
CA LYS A 163 25.02 16.57 -23.92
C LYS A 163 26.53 16.74 -24.10
N VAL A 164 26.98 17.83 -24.73
CA VAL A 164 28.41 18.11 -24.86
C VAL A 164 29.00 18.42 -23.49
N SER A 165 28.43 19.37 -22.73
CA SER A 165 28.92 19.73 -21.40
C SER A 165 28.78 18.58 -20.38
N ALA A 166 27.73 17.77 -20.46
CA ALA A 166 27.58 16.57 -19.64
C ALA A 166 28.68 15.52 -19.95
N ARG A 167 29.05 15.34 -21.22
CA ARG A 167 30.12 14.44 -21.65
C ARG A 167 31.51 14.97 -21.28
N GLU A 168 31.75 16.28 -21.38
CA GLU A 168 32.97 16.92 -20.88
C GLU A 168 33.14 16.75 -19.36
N LEU A 169 32.05 16.91 -18.59
CA LEU A 169 32.03 16.65 -17.15
C LEU A 169 32.41 15.21 -16.83
N ALA A 170 31.84 14.23 -17.54
CA ALA A 170 32.14 12.82 -17.35
C ALA A 170 33.60 12.48 -17.71
N ASN A 171 34.10 12.98 -18.84
CA ASN A 171 35.50 12.85 -19.25
C ASN A 171 36.46 13.44 -18.20
N LYS A 172 36.15 14.63 -17.65
CA LYS A 172 36.93 15.27 -16.56
C LYS A 172 36.93 14.43 -15.28
N CYS A 173 35.83 13.75 -14.98
CA CYS A 173 35.71 12.83 -13.86
C CYS A 173 36.29 11.43 -14.13
N LYS A 174 36.72 11.14 -15.36
CA LYS A 174 37.11 9.81 -15.86
C LYS A 174 35.99 8.75 -15.79
N VAL A 175 34.74 9.20 -15.76
CA VAL A 175 33.57 8.31 -15.83
C VAL A 175 33.38 7.86 -17.27
N PRO A 176 33.20 6.55 -17.55
CA PRO A 176 33.06 6.06 -18.91
C PRO A 176 31.83 6.67 -19.59
N VAL A 177 32.01 7.12 -20.84
CA VAL A 177 30.92 7.57 -21.74
C VAL A 177 30.90 6.68 -22.97
N VAL A 178 29.76 6.61 -23.66
CA VAL A 178 29.68 5.86 -24.92
C VAL A 178 30.72 6.43 -25.90
N PRO A 179 31.64 5.61 -26.46
CA PRO A 179 32.59 6.09 -27.44
C PRO A 179 31.84 6.70 -28.63
N GLY A 180 32.18 7.93 -29.00
CA GLY A 180 31.54 8.66 -30.08
C GLY A 180 32.43 9.78 -30.59
N THR A 181 32.08 10.37 -31.73
CA THR A 181 32.82 11.50 -32.33
C THR A 181 32.93 12.67 -31.35
N ASP A 182 34.01 13.45 -31.45
CA ASP A 182 34.28 14.57 -30.52
C ASP A 182 33.30 15.76 -30.72
N GLY A 183 32.55 15.74 -31.81
CA GLY A 183 31.46 16.67 -32.10
C GLY A 183 30.56 16.16 -33.25
N PRO A 184 29.72 17.04 -33.81
CA PRO A 184 29.02 16.76 -35.05
C PRO A 184 30.00 16.57 -36.21
N VAL A 185 29.68 15.65 -37.11
CA VAL A 185 30.44 15.32 -38.31
C VAL A 185 29.63 15.64 -39.56
N GLU A 186 30.29 16.19 -40.58
CA GLU A 186 29.66 16.60 -41.83
C GLU A 186 30.06 15.72 -43.02
N LYS A 187 31.14 14.93 -42.87
CA LYS A 187 31.72 14.14 -43.95
C LYS A 187 31.77 12.66 -43.62
N TYR A 188 31.66 11.84 -44.67
CA TYR A 188 31.75 10.38 -44.57
C TYR A 188 33.12 9.92 -44.04
N GLU A 189 34.18 10.64 -44.40
CA GLU A 189 35.56 10.36 -44.00
C GLU A 189 35.72 10.44 -42.47
N GLU A 190 35.14 11.46 -41.82
CA GLU A 190 35.15 11.64 -40.36
C GLU A 190 34.45 10.48 -39.63
N VAL A 191 33.37 9.95 -40.23
CA VAL A 191 32.68 8.75 -39.73
C VAL A 191 33.51 7.49 -39.94
N LYS A 192 34.19 7.38 -41.09
CA LYS A 192 35.03 6.24 -41.41
C LYS A 192 36.23 6.15 -40.46
N ASP A 193 36.89 7.27 -40.16
CA ASP A 193 37.99 7.32 -39.20
C ASP A 193 37.53 6.90 -37.80
N PHE A 194 36.29 7.24 -37.42
CA PHE A 194 35.69 6.74 -36.19
C PHE A 194 35.46 5.22 -36.22
N THR A 195 34.91 4.66 -37.31
CA THR A 195 34.69 3.20 -37.42
C THR A 195 35.98 2.40 -37.54
N ASP A 196 37.01 2.93 -38.18
CA ASP A 196 38.34 2.28 -38.26
C ASP A 196 39.00 2.18 -36.87
N LYS A 197 38.71 3.14 -35.97
CA LYS A 197 39.25 3.19 -34.60
C LYS A 197 38.40 2.43 -33.58
N HIS A 198 37.07 2.47 -33.70
CA HIS A 198 36.14 1.95 -32.69
C HIS A 198 35.34 0.71 -33.11
N GLY A 199 35.42 0.31 -34.39
CA GLY A 199 34.73 -0.84 -34.94
C GLY A 199 33.22 -0.63 -35.14
N PHE A 200 32.54 -1.74 -35.44
CA PHE A 200 31.09 -1.84 -35.61
C PHE A 200 30.48 -2.73 -34.51
N PRO A 201 29.17 -2.60 -34.20
CA PRO A 201 28.19 -1.69 -34.79
C PRO A 201 28.28 -0.26 -34.24
N ILE A 202 27.83 0.70 -35.04
CA ILE A 202 27.69 2.11 -34.66
C ILE A 202 26.26 2.60 -34.83
N ILE A 203 25.93 3.73 -34.20
CA ILE A 203 24.68 4.45 -34.42
C ILE A 203 24.97 5.89 -34.84
N ILE A 204 24.44 6.27 -35.99
CA ILE A 204 24.45 7.64 -36.50
C ILE A 204 23.20 8.33 -35.97
N LYS A 205 23.34 9.51 -35.39
CA LYS A 205 22.26 10.29 -34.77
C LYS A 205 22.28 11.74 -35.26
N ALA A 206 21.13 12.31 -35.62
CA ALA A 206 21.03 13.73 -35.95
C ALA A 206 21.37 14.61 -34.73
N ALA A 207 22.27 15.59 -34.88
CA ALA A 207 22.75 16.44 -33.77
C ALA A 207 21.62 17.26 -33.11
N PHE A 208 20.62 17.65 -33.89
CA PHE A 208 19.45 18.43 -33.45
C PHE A 208 18.16 17.59 -33.45
N GLY A 209 18.27 16.26 -33.49
CA GLY A 209 17.14 15.34 -33.61
C GLY A 209 16.53 14.92 -32.26
N GLY A 210 15.20 14.75 -32.25
CA GLY A 210 14.44 14.27 -31.09
C GLY A 210 13.39 13.21 -31.46
N GLY A 211 12.98 12.40 -30.47
CA GLY A 211 11.87 11.46 -30.63
C GLY A 211 12.16 10.22 -31.51
N GLY A 212 13.42 9.86 -31.72
CA GLY A 212 13.83 8.65 -32.45
C GLY A 212 13.78 8.74 -33.98
N ARG A 213 13.63 9.94 -34.53
CA ARG A 213 13.79 10.22 -35.98
C ARG A 213 15.22 10.68 -36.27
N GLY A 214 15.76 10.37 -37.45
CA GLY A 214 17.15 10.69 -37.78
C GLY A 214 18.19 9.89 -36.99
N MET A 215 17.88 8.63 -36.62
CA MET A 215 18.85 7.69 -36.06
C MET A 215 18.95 6.43 -36.92
N ARG A 216 20.16 5.94 -37.19
CA ARG A 216 20.41 4.71 -37.97
C ARG A 216 21.52 3.88 -37.34
N VAL A 217 21.25 2.60 -37.09
CA VAL A 217 22.27 1.62 -36.69
C VAL A 217 22.94 1.08 -37.94
N VAL A 218 24.26 1.05 -37.94
CA VAL A 218 25.09 0.50 -39.03
C VAL A 218 25.86 -0.68 -38.46
N TRP A 219 25.73 -1.85 -39.10
CA TRP A 219 26.33 -3.09 -38.60
C TRP A 219 27.66 -3.43 -39.25
N LYS A 220 27.92 -2.90 -40.45
CA LYS A 220 29.12 -3.21 -41.24
C LYS A 220 29.57 -2.04 -42.10
N GLN A 221 30.81 -2.11 -42.58
CA GLN A 221 31.45 -1.07 -43.39
C GLN A 221 30.71 -0.79 -44.71
N GLU A 222 30.11 -1.82 -45.33
CA GLU A 222 29.43 -1.70 -46.62
C GLU A 222 28.14 -0.86 -46.52
N GLU A 223 27.49 -0.88 -45.36
CA GLU A 223 26.27 -0.15 -45.05
C GLU A 223 26.54 1.33 -44.70
N LEU A 224 27.79 1.69 -44.40
CA LEU A 224 28.15 2.95 -43.76
C LEU A 224 27.80 4.16 -44.61
N LYS A 225 28.19 4.15 -45.88
CA LYS A 225 28.06 5.31 -46.78
C LYS A 225 26.59 5.65 -47.04
N GLU A 226 25.78 4.65 -47.39
CA GLU A 226 24.35 4.84 -47.63
C GLU A 226 23.64 5.28 -46.33
N SER A 227 23.99 4.68 -45.19
CA SER A 227 23.38 5.02 -43.90
C SER A 227 23.70 6.46 -43.48
N PHE A 228 24.93 6.92 -43.70
CA PHE A 228 25.35 8.29 -43.45
C PHE A 228 24.61 9.29 -44.35
N GLU A 229 24.63 9.09 -45.67
CA GLU A 229 23.94 9.96 -46.64
C GLU A 229 22.43 10.06 -46.33
N ARG A 230 21.80 8.93 -45.96
CA ARG A 230 20.37 8.89 -45.60
C ARG A 230 20.09 9.55 -44.24
N ALA A 231 20.95 9.36 -43.23
CA ALA A 231 20.80 10.04 -41.93
C ALA A 231 20.94 11.57 -42.08
N THR A 232 21.95 12.03 -42.81
CA THR A 232 22.20 13.45 -43.12
C THR A 232 21.05 14.08 -43.90
N SER A 233 20.52 13.38 -44.91
CA SER A 233 19.37 13.84 -45.70
C SER A 233 18.07 13.90 -44.87
N GLU A 234 17.82 12.88 -44.04
CA GLU A 234 16.67 12.83 -43.13
C GLU A 234 16.76 13.93 -42.06
N ALA A 235 17.94 14.17 -41.49
CA ALA A 235 18.18 15.25 -40.54
C ALA A 235 17.94 16.63 -41.16
N LYS A 236 18.49 16.87 -42.37
CA LYS A 236 18.30 18.13 -43.11
C LYS A 236 16.83 18.38 -43.47
N SER A 237 16.10 17.33 -43.84
CA SER A 237 14.67 17.40 -44.17
C SER A 237 13.79 17.64 -42.93
N ALA A 238 14.08 16.98 -41.82
CA ALA A 238 13.26 17.03 -40.60
C ALA A 238 13.58 18.22 -39.68
N PHE A 239 14.83 18.65 -39.62
CA PHE A 239 15.35 19.63 -38.63
C PHE A 239 16.06 20.83 -39.27
N GLY A 240 16.09 20.93 -40.61
CA GLY A 240 16.76 22.01 -41.34
C GLY A 240 18.30 21.93 -41.36
N ASN A 241 18.90 21.12 -40.49
CA ASN A 241 20.34 20.91 -40.39
C ASN A 241 20.69 19.43 -40.61
N GLY A 242 21.67 19.17 -41.49
CA GLY A 242 22.12 17.83 -41.84
C GLY A 242 23.17 17.24 -40.90
N THR A 243 23.75 18.02 -39.98
CA THR A 243 24.80 17.54 -39.06
C THR A 243 24.35 16.33 -38.23
N VAL A 244 25.14 15.27 -38.24
CA VAL A 244 24.97 14.07 -37.42
C VAL A 244 26.15 13.92 -36.46
N PHE A 245 26.03 13.05 -35.47
CA PHE A 245 27.16 12.55 -34.69
C PHE A 245 27.08 11.02 -34.64
N VAL A 246 28.19 10.38 -34.28
CA VAL A 246 28.33 8.92 -34.34
C VAL A 246 28.76 8.39 -32.98
N GLU A 247 28.14 7.31 -32.54
CA GLU A 247 28.47 6.60 -31.30
C GLU A 247 28.59 5.09 -31.55
N ARG A 248 29.33 4.39 -30.69
CA ARG A 248 29.31 2.92 -30.61
C ARG A 248 27.89 2.46 -30.28
N PHE A 249 27.32 1.58 -31.10
CA PHE A 249 25.99 1.04 -30.82
C PHE A 249 26.10 -0.05 -29.77
N LEU A 250 25.60 0.24 -28.58
CA LEU A 250 25.44 -0.79 -27.55
C LEU A 250 24.26 -1.69 -27.95
N TYR A 251 24.51 -2.98 -28.10
CA TYR A 251 23.49 -3.96 -28.46
C TYR A 251 22.79 -4.49 -27.20
N ARG A 252 21.45 -4.32 -27.16
CA ARG A 252 20.59 -4.72 -26.03
C ARG A 252 21.12 -4.23 -24.66
N PRO A 253 21.47 -2.94 -24.49
CA PRO A 253 21.94 -2.45 -23.21
C PRO A 253 20.80 -2.46 -22.19
N LYS A 254 21.13 -2.66 -20.91
CA LYS A 254 20.26 -2.25 -19.83
C LYS A 254 20.34 -0.73 -19.67
N HIS A 255 19.23 -0.10 -19.33
CA HIS A 255 19.17 1.31 -18.96
C HIS A 255 19.07 1.39 -17.43
N ILE A 256 20.14 1.85 -16.80
CA ILE A 256 20.33 1.86 -15.35
C ILE A 256 20.53 3.29 -14.91
N GLU A 257 19.90 3.69 -13.82
CA GLU A 257 19.96 5.09 -13.38
C GLU A 257 20.09 5.21 -11.87
N VAL A 258 20.82 6.22 -11.38
CA VAL A 258 21.12 6.40 -9.96
C VAL A 258 20.41 7.61 -9.40
N GLN A 259 19.59 7.41 -8.38
CA GLN A 259 18.95 8.51 -7.65
C GLN A 259 19.98 9.25 -6.83
N LEU A 260 20.07 10.56 -7.00
CA LEU A 260 20.99 11.45 -6.27
C LEU A 260 20.21 12.43 -5.38
N LEU A 261 20.80 12.78 -4.25
CA LEU A 261 20.45 13.93 -3.41
C LEU A 261 21.73 14.69 -3.06
N GLY A 262 21.75 16.01 -3.29
CA GLY A 262 22.84 16.89 -2.88
C GLY A 262 22.35 18.11 -2.09
N ASP A 263 23.10 18.59 -1.10
CA ASP A 263 22.76 19.79 -0.32
C ASP A 263 23.50 21.06 -0.75
N ASN A 264 23.25 22.17 -0.06
CA ASN A 264 23.88 23.46 -0.34
C ASN A 264 25.38 23.54 0.05
N HIS A 265 25.94 22.49 0.66
CA HIS A 265 27.30 22.43 1.19
C HIS A 265 28.21 21.50 0.38
N GLY A 266 27.71 20.93 -0.72
CA GLY A 266 28.46 20.01 -1.59
C GLY A 266 28.45 18.56 -1.12
N ASN A 267 27.68 18.22 -0.08
CA ASN A 267 27.44 16.83 0.27
C ASN A 267 26.51 16.21 -0.77
N VAL A 268 26.80 14.98 -1.19
CA VAL A 268 25.98 14.21 -2.13
C VAL A 268 25.94 12.75 -1.69
N VAL A 269 24.75 12.15 -1.74
CA VAL A 269 24.49 10.72 -1.53
C VAL A 269 23.68 10.12 -2.68
N HIS A 270 23.81 8.82 -2.89
CA HIS A 270 22.92 8.04 -3.74
C HIS A 270 21.83 7.35 -2.92
N LEU A 271 20.63 7.23 -3.49
CA LEU A 271 19.53 6.40 -2.98
C LEU A 271 19.41 5.09 -3.75
N PHE A 272 20.54 4.55 -4.21
CA PHE A 272 20.67 3.38 -5.08
C PHE A 272 20.12 3.60 -6.50
N GLU A 273 20.16 2.54 -7.29
CA GLU A 273 19.85 2.53 -8.71
C GLU A 273 18.48 1.92 -9.05
N ARG A 274 17.99 2.25 -10.24
CA ARG A 274 16.78 1.70 -10.86
C ARG A 274 17.12 1.07 -12.21
N ASP A 275 16.45 -0.03 -12.54
CA ASP A 275 16.45 -0.63 -13.88
C ASP A 275 15.22 -0.15 -14.66
N CYS A 276 15.45 0.65 -15.69
CA CYS A 276 14.42 1.21 -16.56
C CYS A 276 14.54 0.68 -18.00
N SER A 277 15.05 -0.55 -18.17
CA SER A 277 15.30 -1.18 -19.47
C SER A 277 14.03 -1.54 -20.24
N VAL A 278 12.87 -1.62 -19.56
CA VAL A 278 11.59 -1.96 -20.20
C VAL A 278 11.00 -0.72 -20.88
N GLN A 279 11.34 -0.55 -22.16
CA GLN A 279 11.02 0.65 -22.94
C GLN A 279 10.25 0.35 -24.24
N ARG A 280 9.37 1.27 -24.64
CA ARG A 280 8.68 1.27 -25.94
C ARG A 280 9.06 2.55 -26.68
N ARG A 281 9.68 2.45 -27.87
CA ARG A 281 10.18 3.61 -28.66
C ARG A 281 11.03 4.59 -27.82
N HIS A 282 11.94 4.06 -27.01
CA HIS A 282 12.80 4.82 -26.08
C HIS A 282 12.05 5.62 -24.98
N GLN A 283 10.84 5.18 -24.61
CA GLN A 283 10.11 5.70 -23.46
C GLN A 283 9.99 4.59 -22.40
N LYS A 284 10.31 4.90 -21.14
CA LYS A 284 10.18 3.99 -19.99
C LYS A 284 8.71 3.61 -19.76
N VAL A 285 8.45 2.32 -19.58
CA VAL A 285 7.09 1.74 -19.41
C VAL A 285 6.94 1.04 -18.06
N VAL A 286 7.97 0.30 -17.67
CA VAL A 286 8.09 -0.37 -16.37
C VAL A 286 9.48 -0.08 -15.82
N GLU A 287 9.55 0.27 -14.55
CA GLU A 287 10.78 0.59 -13.85
C GLU A 287 10.90 -0.28 -12.59
N LEU A 288 12.10 -0.74 -12.23
CA LEU A 288 12.34 -1.61 -11.06
C LEU A 288 13.46 -1.05 -10.18
N ALA A 289 13.39 -1.30 -8.87
CA ALA A 289 14.43 -0.93 -7.91
C ALA A 289 14.60 -2.03 -6.84
N PRO A 290 15.83 -2.39 -6.44
CA PRO A 290 17.10 -2.15 -7.13
C PRO A 290 17.21 -2.96 -8.45
N ALA A 291 18.30 -2.79 -9.20
CA ALA A 291 18.59 -3.54 -10.41
C ALA A 291 19.01 -4.99 -10.08
N LYS A 292 18.07 -5.94 -10.25
CA LYS A 292 18.21 -7.34 -9.80
C LYS A 292 19.32 -8.16 -10.47
N ASP A 293 19.57 -7.92 -11.76
CA ASP A 293 20.41 -8.81 -12.59
C ASP A 293 21.81 -8.22 -12.93
N LEU A 294 22.30 -7.26 -12.14
CA LEU A 294 23.64 -6.70 -12.31
C LEU A 294 24.61 -7.27 -11.27
N PRO A 295 25.88 -7.55 -11.63
CA PRO A 295 26.94 -7.84 -10.67
C PRO A 295 27.08 -6.71 -9.64
N GLN A 296 27.36 -7.05 -8.38
CA GLN A 296 27.48 -6.04 -7.31
C GLN A 296 28.58 -5.03 -7.61
N GLU A 297 29.72 -5.48 -8.15
CA GLU A 297 30.83 -4.62 -8.57
C GLU A 297 30.41 -3.58 -9.62
N THR A 298 29.64 -3.98 -10.64
CA THR A 298 29.07 -3.07 -11.64
C THR A 298 28.11 -2.06 -10.99
N ARG A 299 27.26 -2.50 -10.04
CA ARG A 299 26.36 -1.61 -9.30
C ARG A 299 27.17 -0.59 -8.50
N ASP A 300 28.16 -1.03 -7.73
CA ASP A 300 28.99 -0.17 -6.90
C ASP A 300 29.80 0.84 -7.76
N ALA A 301 30.31 0.43 -8.92
CA ALA A 301 30.97 1.32 -9.87
C ALA A 301 30.02 2.42 -10.39
N ILE A 302 28.82 2.04 -10.84
CA ILE A 302 27.78 2.98 -11.31
C ILE A 302 27.38 3.98 -10.21
N LEU A 303 27.20 3.51 -8.97
CA LEU A 303 26.84 4.35 -7.82
C LEU A 303 27.95 5.34 -7.45
N ASN A 304 29.21 4.90 -7.45
CA ASN A 304 30.37 5.76 -7.19
C ASN A 304 30.58 6.82 -8.29
N ASP A 305 30.42 6.44 -9.55
CA ASP A 305 30.54 7.35 -10.69
C ASP A 305 29.43 8.41 -10.67
N ALA A 306 28.18 8.01 -10.39
CA ALA A 306 27.06 8.94 -10.25
C ALA A 306 27.29 10.00 -9.16
N VAL A 307 27.79 9.59 -7.98
CA VAL A 307 28.14 10.52 -6.90
C VAL A 307 29.33 11.40 -7.28
N THR A 308 30.31 10.88 -8.02
CA THR A 308 31.47 11.63 -8.50
C THR A 308 31.09 12.73 -9.49
N LEU A 309 30.24 12.41 -10.49
CA LEU A 309 29.68 13.38 -11.43
C LEU A 309 28.92 14.49 -10.71
N ALA A 310 28.03 14.11 -9.79
CA ALA A 310 27.19 15.05 -9.04
C ALA A 310 28.01 15.99 -8.14
N LYS A 311 29.05 15.49 -7.46
CA LYS A 311 29.99 16.33 -6.69
C LYS A 311 30.75 17.29 -7.60
N SER A 312 31.24 16.82 -8.74
CA SER A 312 31.95 17.65 -9.73
C SER A 312 31.07 18.77 -10.34
N ALA A 313 29.77 18.51 -10.48
CA ALA A 313 28.76 19.49 -10.90
C ALA A 313 28.29 20.46 -9.80
N ASN A 314 28.78 20.32 -8.55
CA ASN A 314 28.24 20.98 -7.36
C ASN A 314 26.71 20.81 -7.23
N TYR A 315 26.22 19.59 -7.44
CA TYR A 315 24.80 19.30 -7.59
C TYR A 315 24.00 19.58 -6.30
N ARG A 316 22.90 20.34 -6.44
CA ARG A 316 21.93 20.66 -5.38
C ARG A 316 20.61 19.95 -5.65
N ASN A 317 19.90 19.55 -4.59
CA ASN A 317 18.57 18.95 -4.63
C ASN A 317 18.55 17.52 -5.20
N ALA A 318 17.39 17.02 -5.64
CA ALA A 318 17.28 15.70 -6.26
C ALA A 318 17.67 15.72 -7.74
N GLY A 319 18.27 14.62 -8.20
CA GLY A 319 18.64 14.39 -9.60
C GLY A 319 18.74 12.91 -9.91
N THR A 320 18.96 12.56 -11.17
CA THR A 320 19.26 11.16 -11.55
C THR A 320 20.29 11.10 -12.65
N ALA A 321 21.37 10.35 -12.44
CA ALA A 321 22.38 10.06 -13.45
C ALA A 321 22.01 8.78 -14.21
N GLU A 322 21.85 8.85 -15.52
CA GLU A 322 21.47 7.72 -16.38
C GLU A 322 22.70 7.10 -17.07
N PHE A 323 22.71 5.77 -17.15
CA PHE A 323 23.77 4.93 -17.72
C PHE A 323 23.19 3.85 -18.63
N LEU A 324 23.93 3.49 -19.68
CA LEU A 324 23.72 2.24 -20.40
C LEU A 324 24.73 1.20 -19.90
N VAL A 325 24.26 -0.01 -19.59
CA VAL A 325 25.12 -1.15 -19.24
C VAL A 325 25.05 -2.16 -20.38
N ASP A 326 26.20 -2.52 -20.96
CA ASP A 326 26.26 -3.52 -22.03
C ASP A 326 26.21 -4.97 -21.50
N GLN A 327 26.24 -5.94 -22.41
CA GLN A 327 26.13 -7.37 -22.09
C GLN A 327 27.37 -7.93 -21.36
N GLU A 328 28.49 -7.20 -21.35
CA GLU A 328 29.73 -7.55 -20.64
C GLU A 328 29.76 -6.95 -19.23
N GLY A 329 28.80 -6.08 -18.90
CA GLY A 329 28.73 -5.38 -17.61
C GLY A 329 29.46 -4.04 -17.60
N ASN A 330 29.95 -3.54 -18.75
CA ASN A 330 30.53 -2.20 -18.83
C ASN A 330 29.41 -1.17 -18.80
N HIS A 331 29.52 -0.16 -17.92
CA HIS A 331 28.58 0.97 -17.86
C HIS A 331 29.10 2.19 -18.61
N PHE A 332 28.18 2.98 -19.16
CA PHE A 332 28.47 4.20 -19.92
C PHE A 332 27.46 5.29 -19.54
N PHE A 333 27.95 6.41 -19.02
CA PHE A 333 27.13 7.57 -18.69
C PHE A 333 26.47 8.18 -19.94
N ILE A 334 25.22 8.62 -19.79
CA ILE A 334 24.40 9.25 -20.83
C ILE A 334 24.15 10.73 -20.50
N GLU A 335 23.49 10.99 -19.37
CA GLU A 335 23.00 12.30 -18.97
C GLU A 335 22.70 12.34 -17.46
N ILE A 336 22.65 13.54 -16.86
CA ILE A 336 22.02 13.75 -15.55
C ILE A 336 20.71 14.49 -15.79
N ASN A 337 19.59 13.89 -15.41
CA ASN A 337 18.29 14.55 -15.34
C ASN A 337 18.29 15.48 -14.12
N PRO A 338 18.30 16.83 -14.28
CA PRO A 338 18.56 17.77 -13.18
C PRO A 338 17.29 18.06 -12.35
N ARG A 339 16.54 17.02 -12.00
CA ARG A 339 15.20 17.09 -11.38
C ARG A 339 14.77 15.74 -10.80
N ILE A 340 13.58 15.72 -10.20
CA ILE A 340 12.85 14.48 -9.89
C ILE A 340 12.41 13.75 -11.19
N GLN A 341 12.20 12.44 -11.11
CA GLN A 341 11.65 11.60 -12.18
C GLN A 341 10.33 10.97 -11.74
N VAL A 342 9.54 10.43 -12.68
CA VAL A 342 8.24 9.79 -12.36
C VAL A 342 8.48 8.57 -11.47
N GLU A 343 9.48 7.78 -11.85
CA GLU A 343 10.00 6.57 -11.21
C GLU A 343 10.76 6.78 -9.88
N HIS A 344 10.72 7.97 -9.29
CA HIS A 344 11.25 8.18 -7.93
C HIS A 344 10.54 7.30 -6.88
N THR A 345 9.26 6.99 -7.07
CA THR A 345 8.40 6.29 -6.10
C THR A 345 8.98 4.96 -5.64
N ILE A 346 9.54 4.16 -6.57
CA ILE A 346 10.13 2.86 -6.25
C ILE A 346 11.43 2.96 -5.44
N THR A 347 12.19 4.05 -5.60
CA THR A 347 13.32 4.35 -4.72
C THR A 347 12.84 4.70 -3.31
N GLU A 348 11.74 5.45 -3.17
CA GLU A 348 11.14 5.73 -1.86
C GLU A 348 10.63 4.45 -1.19
N GLU A 349 10.01 3.53 -1.94
CA GLU A 349 9.54 2.26 -1.39
C GLU A 349 10.69 1.39 -0.87
N ILE A 350 11.80 1.25 -1.61
CA ILE A 350 12.94 0.43 -1.17
C ILE A 350 13.84 1.13 -0.14
N THR A 351 13.82 2.45 0.02
CA THR A 351 14.66 3.14 1.03
C THR A 351 13.90 3.61 2.26
N GLY A 352 12.59 3.84 2.13
CA GLY A 352 11.77 4.51 3.15
C GLY A 352 12.00 6.03 3.23
N ILE A 353 12.72 6.62 2.28
CA ILE A 353 13.05 8.06 2.24
C ILE A 353 12.05 8.77 1.34
N ASP A 354 11.34 9.79 1.85
CA ASP A 354 10.55 10.72 1.02
C ASP A 354 11.52 11.70 0.33
N ILE A 355 11.66 11.53 -1.00
CA ILE A 355 12.57 12.32 -1.82
C ILE A 355 12.04 13.74 -1.96
N ILE A 356 10.72 13.92 -2.12
CA ILE A 356 10.10 15.26 -2.22
C ILE A 356 10.30 16.04 -0.90
N ALA A 357 10.22 15.36 0.24
CA ALA A 357 10.46 15.98 1.54
C ALA A 357 11.90 16.44 1.69
N ALA A 358 12.85 15.62 1.21
CA ALA A 358 14.26 16.01 1.14
C ALA A 358 14.46 17.19 0.17
N GLN A 359 13.84 17.18 -1.02
CA GLN A 359 13.92 18.29 -1.98
C GLN A 359 13.47 19.63 -1.37
N ILE A 360 12.32 19.66 -0.70
CA ILE A 360 11.76 20.87 -0.09
C ILE A 360 12.67 21.37 1.04
N GLN A 361 13.14 20.48 1.92
CA GLN A 361 13.98 20.87 3.06
C GLN A 361 15.40 21.30 2.63
N ILE A 362 16.01 20.63 1.65
CA ILE A 362 17.29 21.04 1.06
C ILE A 362 17.16 22.42 0.40
N ALA A 363 16.08 22.68 -0.34
CA ALA A 363 15.81 23.99 -0.92
C ALA A 363 15.58 25.08 0.16
N ALA A 364 15.02 24.71 1.31
CA ALA A 364 14.89 25.57 2.49
C ALA A 364 16.21 25.79 3.27
N GLY A 365 17.30 25.09 2.91
CA GLY A 365 18.63 25.27 3.51
C GLY A 365 19.13 24.11 4.37
N ALA A 366 18.37 23.03 4.55
CA ALA A 366 18.80 21.88 5.35
C ALA A 366 19.98 21.13 4.72
N THR A 367 20.88 20.61 5.55
CA THR A 367 21.99 19.74 5.12
C THR A 367 21.56 18.27 5.10
N LEU A 368 22.26 17.42 4.33
CA LEU A 368 22.00 15.98 4.34
C LEU A 368 22.20 15.37 5.74
N GLU A 369 23.17 15.87 6.51
CA GLU A 369 23.41 15.44 7.90
C GLU A 369 22.23 15.80 8.82
N GLN A 370 21.67 17.01 8.70
CA GLN A 370 20.48 17.43 9.47
C GLN A 370 19.24 16.61 9.14
N LEU A 371 19.11 16.20 7.86
CA LEU A 371 18.05 15.29 7.41
C LEU A 371 18.35 13.82 7.73
N ASN A 372 19.51 13.52 8.32
CA ASN A 372 19.98 12.18 8.63
C ASN A 372 20.10 11.26 7.39
N LEU A 373 20.48 11.86 6.25
CA LEU A 373 20.66 11.21 4.95
C LEU A 373 22.15 11.09 4.60
N THR A 374 22.92 10.41 5.44
CA THR A 374 24.32 10.06 5.19
C THR A 374 24.43 8.66 4.56
N GLN A 375 25.43 8.43 3.70
CA GLN A 375 25.48 7.22 2.85
C GLN A 375 25.51 5.91 3.64
N ASP A 376 26.12 5.92 4.84
CA ASP A 376 26.21 4.80 5.78
C ASP A 376 24.88 4.43 6.45
N ARG A 377 23.89 5.35 6.44
CA ARG A 377 22.57 5.16 7.05
C ARG A 377 21.47 4.84 6.05
N ILE A 378 21.76 4.95 4.75
CA ILE A 378 20.81 4.69 3.66
C ILE A 378 20.93 3.22 3.27
N SER A 379 19.81 2.47 3.36
CA SER A 379 19.77 1.03 3.11
C SER A 379 18.53 0.64 2.30
N THR A 380 18.62 -0.48 1.56
CA THR A 380 17.52 -1.01 0.75
C THR A 380 16.71 -2.07 1.51
N ARG A 381 15.39 -2.06 1.36
CA ARG A 381 14.46 -3.10 1.82
C ARG A 381 13.69 -3.69 0.62
N GLY A 382 13.88 -4.98 0.35
CA GLY A 382 13.14 -5.69 -0.70
C GLY A 382 13.33 -5.11 -2.11
N PHE A 383 12.26 -5.16 -2.90
CA PHE A 383 12.20 -4.67 -4.27
C PHE A 383 10.89 -3.93 -4.50
N ALA A 384 10.89 -2.96 -5.41
CA ALA A 384 9.70 -2.25 -5.86
C ALA A 384 9.69 -2.14 -7.39
N MET A 385 8.49 -2.07 -7.97
CA MET A 385 8.27 -1.95 -9.41
C MET A 385 7.18 -0.92 -9.69
N GLN A 386 7.43 -0.04 -10.64
CA GLN A 386 6.46 0.92 -11.15
C GLN A 386 6.03 0.48 -12.55
N ALA A 387 4.74 0.65 -12.83
CA ALA A 387 4.18 0.62 -14.17
C ALA A 387 3.39 1.92 -14.38
N ARG A 388 3.02 2.22 -15.63
CA ARG A 388 2.22 3.41 -15.97
C ARG A 388 1.00 2.97 -16.79
N ILE A 389 -0.17 2.88 -16.16
CA ILE A 389 -1.44 2.72 -16.89
C ILE A 389 -1.79 4.05 -17.57
N THR A 390 -1.94 4.00 -18.88
CA THR A 390 -2.29 5.13 -19.75
C THR A 390 -3.64 4.89 -20.43
N THR A 391 -4.17 5.87 -21.15
CA THR A 391 -5.29 5.66 -22.08
C THR A 391 -4.83 5.25 -23.48
N GLU A 392 -3.56 4.89 -23.67
CA GLU A 392 -3.06 4.47 -24.98
C GLU A 392 -3.66 3.12 -25.40
N ASP A 393 -4.37 3.09 -26.52
CA ASP A 393 -4.98 1.90 -27.07
C ASP A 393 -3.94 1.10 -27.88
N PRO A 394 -3.51 -0.11 -27.44
CA PRO A 394 -2.51 -0.90 -28.14
C PRO A 394 -2.96 -1.33 -29.54
N ALA A 395 -4.27 -1.56 -29.74
CA ALA A 395 -4.83 -1.94 -31.04
C ALA A 395 -4.80 -0.77 -32.04
N LYS A 396 -4.80 0.47 -31.55
CA LYS A 396 -4.63 1.70 -32.36
C LYS A 396 -3.19 2.22 -32.32
N ALA A 397 -2.21 1.32 -32.29
CA ALA A 397 -0.78 1.62 -32.28
C ALA A 397 -0.33 2.56 -31.13
N PHE A 398 -0.99 2.44 -29.98
CA PHE A 398 -0.84 3.27 -28.77
C PHE A 398 -1.25 4.73 -28.95
N ALA A 399 -2.24 5.01 -29.80
CA ALA A 399 -2.93 6.31 -29.80
C ALA A 399 -3.66 6.52 -28.45
N PRO A 400 -3.57 7.71 -27.82
CA PRO A 400 -4.30 7.96 -26.58
C PRO A 400 -5.81 8.01 -26.84
N ASP A 401 -6.60 7.33 -26.00
CA ASP A 401 -8.05 7.43 -25.96
C ASP A 401 -8.52 8.59 -25.08
N THR A 402 -9.73 9.07 -25.33
CA THR A 402 -10.33 10.24 -24.67
C THR A 402 -11.82 10.08 -24.44
N GLY A 403 -12.34 10.83 -23.47
CA GLY A 403 -13.75 10.79 -23.10
C GLY A 403 -13.92 10.91 -21.60
N LYS A 404 -15.05 10.42 -21.09
CA LYS A 404 -15.38 10.43 -19.67
C LYS A 404 -15.14 9.05 -19.05
N ILE A 405 -14.41 9.00 -17.95
CA ILE A 405 -14.25 7.79 -17.14
C ILE A 405 -15.57 7.57 -16.37
N GLU A 406 -16.45 6.70 -16.84
CA GLU A 406 -17.72 6.42 -16.16
C GLU A 406 -17.53 5.66 -14.84
N VAL A 407 -16.59 4.72 -14.80
CA VAL A 407 -16.30 3.90 -13.63
C VAL A 407 -14.80 3.88 -13.37
N TYR A 408 -14.41 4.21 -12.13
CA TYR A 408 -13.05 4.07 -11.65
C TYR A 408 -13.05 3.42 -10.26
N ARG A 409 -12.22 2.39 -10.07
CA ARG A 409 -11.97 1.76 -8.76
C ARG A 409 -10.50 1.37 -8.68
N SER A 410 -9.75 2.03 -7.82
CA SER A 410 -8.36 1.71 -7.53
C SER A 410 -8.24 0.49 -6.61
N ALA A 411 -7.32 -0.43 -6.92
CA ALA A 411 -6.92 -1.50 -6.00
C ALA A 411 -5.97 -0.97 -4.91
N GLY A 412 -6.04 -1.51 -3.70
CA GLY A 412 -5.14 -1.16 -2.60
C GLY A 412 -4.85 -2.38 -1.73
N GLY A 413 -3.89 -2.25 -0.81
CA GLY A 413 -3.43 -3.34 0.06
C GLY A 413 -2.03 -3.06 0.61
N ASN A 414 -1.47 -4.01 1.37
CA ASN A 414 -0.07 -3.90 1.78
C ASN A 414 0.85 -4.06 0.55
N GLY A 415 1.90 -3.25 0.46
CA GLY A 415 2.78 -3.21 -0.71
C GLY A 415 2.16 -2.60 -1.97
N VAL A 416 1.02 -1.91 -1.87
CA VAL A 416 0.39 -1.19 -2.99
C VAL A 416 0.38 0.31 -2.71
N ARG A 417 1.12 1.07 -3.52
CA ARG A 417 1.16 2.53 -3.53
C ARG A 417 0.46 3.09 -4.78
N LEU A 418 -0.19 4.25 -4.64
CA LEU A 418 -0.90 4.91 -5.73
C LEU A 418 -0.70 6.44 -5.76
N ASP A 419 -0.04 6.89 -6.82
CA ASP A 419 0.11 8.29 -7.20
C ASP A 419 -0.76 8.58 -8.44
N ALA A 420 -1.98 9.04 -8.18
CA ALA A 420 -3.06 9.16 -9.15
C ALA A 420 -3.44 10.63 -9.40
N SER A 421 -3.65 10.96 -10.68
CA SER A 421 -4.16 12.26 -11.12
C SER A 421 -5.66 12.20 -11.42
N ASN A 422 -6.07 12.32 -12.68
CA ASN A 422 -7.45 12.28 -13.14
C ASN A 422 -8.07 10.86 -13.16
N GLY A 423 -7.57 9.94 -12.32
CA GLY A 423 -8.14 8.60 -12.14
C GLY A 423 -9.30 8.63 -11.14
N PHE A 424 -10.48 9.06 -11.57
CA PHE A 424 -11.69 9.09 -10.76
C PHE A 424 -12.96 8.99 -11.62
N ALA A 425 -14.07 8.53 -11.03
CA ALA A 425 -15.34 8.44 -11.75
C ALA A 425 -15.88 9.85 -12.06
N GLY A 426 -16.20 10.10 -13.34
CA GLY A 426 -16.57 11.41 -13.86
C GLY A 426 -15.41 12.22 -14.45
N ALA A 427 -14.16 11.74 -14.36
CA ALA A 427 -13.01 12.42 -14.96
C ALA A 427 -13.15 12.56 -16.48
N ILE A 428 -12.77 13.71 -17.02
CA ILE A 428 -12.74 13.96 -18.47
C ILE A 428 -11.28 13.92 -18.93
N ILE A 429 -10.96 12.96 -19.79
CA ILE A 429 -9.68 12.84 -20.47
C ILE A 429 -9.80 13.58 -21.81
N THR A 430 -9.06 14.68 -21.94
CA THR A 430 -9.09 15.60 -23.09
C THR A 430 -7.93 15.34 -24.06
N HIS A 431 -8.19 15.51 -25.36
CA HIS A 431 -7.15 15.54 -26.38
C HIS A 431 -6.74 16.98 -26.71
N THR A 432 -5.44 17.27 -26.56
CA THR A 432 -4.76 18.32 -27.34
C THR A 432 -3.55 17.65 -27.99
N ARG A 433 -3.19 18.08 -29.21
CA ARG A 433 -2.33 17.29 -30.11
C ARG A 433 -0.90 17.04 -29.62
N ASP A 434 -0.49 17.69 -28.53
CA ASP A 434 0.84 17.59 -27.92
C ASP A 434 0.87 16.68 -26.66
N HIS A 435 -0.24 15.98 -26.34
CA HIS A 435 -0.29 15.06 -25.20
C HIS A 435 0.42 13.72 -25.48
N LEU A 436 1.75 13.72 -25.32
CA LEU A 436 2.49 12.56 -24.82
C LEU A 436 3.10 12.90 -23.45
N LYS A 437 3.30 11.86 -22.61
CA LYS A 437 3.91 11.92 -21.27
C LYS A 437 3.06 12.53 -20.13
N ASN A 438 1.90 11.93 -19.84
CA ASN A 438 1.61 11.26 -18.55
C ASN A 438 0.10 11.05 -18.30
N PRO A 439 -0.31 9.78 -18.24
CA PRO A 439 -1.19 9.28 -17.18
C PRO A 439 -0.47 8.22 -16.31
N SER A 440 -0.94 8.03 -15.07
CA SER A 440 -0.23 7.26 -14.03
C SER A 440 -1.13 6.27 -13.27
N HIS A 441 -0.76 4.98 -13.27
CA HIS A 441 -1.02 4.01 -12.19
C HIS A 441 0.00 2.88 -12.27
N ALA A 442 0.51 2.40 -11.14
CA ALA A 442 1.36 1.21 -11.05
C ALA A 442 0.60 0.01 -10.44
N LEU A 443 0.99 -1.20 -10.82
CA LEU A 443 0.57 -2.45 -10.19
C LEU A 443 1.81 -3.31 -9.96
N VAL A 444 2.08 -3.70 -8.71
CA VAL A 444 3.18 -4.62 -8.40
C VAL A 444 2.66 -6.05 -8.52
N MET A 445 3.17 -6.79 -9.51
CA MET A 445 3.04 -8.25 -9.59
C MET A 445 4.41 -8.88 -9.30
N PRO A 446 4.49 -9.99 -8.54
CA PRO A 446 5.72 -10.77 -8.45
C PRO A 446 6.14 -11.27 -9.84
N THR A 447 7.44 -11.50 -10.05
CA THR A 447 7.92 -12.06 -11.33
C THR A 447 7.33 -13.45 -11.57
N LYS A 448 7.35 -13.93 -12.82
CA LYS A 448 6.90 -15.30 -13.14
C LYS A 448 7.61 -16.33 -12.26
N GLU A 449 8.91 -16.17 -12.05
CA GLU A 449 9.75 -17.03 -11.22
C GLU A 449 9.38 -16.95 -9.75
N ASP A 450 9.04 -15.76 -9.24
CA ASP A 450 8.59 -15.58 -7.86
C ASP A 450 7.15 -16.12 -7.64
N LEU A 451 6.26 -16.02 -8.63
CA LEU A 451 4.94 -16.66 -8.63
C LEU A 451 5.04 -18.19 -8.68
N LEU A 452 5.97 -18.73 -9.47
CA LEU A 452 6.22 -20.18 -9.55
C LEU A 452 6.82 -20.72 -8.25
N ARG A 453 7.82 -20.03 -7.67
CA ARG A 453 8.37 -20.37 -6.33
C ARG A 453 7.26 -20.35 -5.28
N LEU A 454 6.48 -19.26 -5.23
CA LEU A 454 5.35 -19.12 -4.30
C LEU A 454 4.31 -20.24 -4.46
N ALA A 455 3.99 -20.66 -5.68
CA ALA A 455 3.08 -21.77 -5.94
C ALA A 455 3.63 -23.12 -5.43
N VAL A 456 4.94 -23.37 -5.65
CA VAL A 456 5.64 -24.57 -5.17
C VAL A 456 5.73 -24.60 -3.63
N ASP A 457 6.18 -23.50 -3.02
CA ASP A 457 6.33 -23.36 -1.57
C ASP A 457 4.99 -23.46 -0.83
N ALA A 458 3.93 -22.94 -1.44
CA ALA A 458 2.57 -23.05 -0.94
C ALA A 458 2.00 -24.48 -1.02
N LYS A 459 2.54 -25.33 -1.92
CA LYS A 459 1.91 -26.57 -2.38
C LYS A 459 0.53 -26.31 -2.98
N LEU A 460 0.51 -25.38 -3.95
CA LEU A 460 -0.66 -25.08 -4.75
C LEU A 460 -0.94 -26.24 -5.73
N GLU A 461 -2.03 -26.95 -5.49
CA GLU A 461 -2.54 -28.02 -6.34
C GLU A 461 -3.66 -27.48 -7.23
N VAL A 462 -3.66 -27.87 -8.50
CA VAL A 462 -4.74 -27.58 -9.47
C VAL A 462 -5.54 -28.86 -9.68
N ALA A 463 -6.87 -28.75 -9.80
CA ALA A 463 -7.72 -29.92 -9.95
C ALA A 463 -7.42 -30.67 -11.28
N PRO A 464 -7.43 -32.02 -11.28
CA PRO A 464 -7.21 -32.79 -12.50
C PRO A 464 -8.17 -32.38 -13.63
N GLY A 465 -7.65 -32.21 -14.85
CA GLY A 465 -8.43 -31.81 -16.01
C GLY A 465 -8.64 -30.29 -16.16
N VAL A 466 -8.32 -29.44 -15.16
CA VAL A 466 -8.48 -27.99 -15.28
C VAL A 466 -7.48 -27.38 -16.26
N MET A 467 -6.22 -27.81 -16.25
CA MET A 467 -5.22 -27.28 -17.18
C MET A 467 -5.50 -27.72 -18.61
N GLU A 468 -5.95 -28.96 -18.78
CA GLU A 468 -6.39 -29.56 -20.03
C GLU A 468 -7.63 -28.84 -20.57
N ALA A 469 -8.61 -28.55 -19.72
CA ALA A 469 -9.79 -27.76 -20.08
C ALA A 469 -9.44 -26.34 -20.53
N LEU A 470 -8.48 -25.67 -19.88
CA LEU A 470 -8.00 -24.33 -20.29
C LEU A 470 -7.19 -24.37 -21.60
N GLN A 471 -6.56 -25.50 -21.91
CA GLN A 471 -5.78 -25.69 -23.14
C GLN A 471 -6.64 -26.15 -24.32
N SER A 472 -7.75 -26.84 -24.07
CA SER A 472 -8.73 -27.31 -25.06
C SER A 472 -9.32 -26.20 -25.93
N ASP A 473 -9.54 -26.51 -27.21
CA ASP A 473 -10.33 -25.68 -28.14
C ASP A 473 -11.84 -25.96 -28.02
N ILE A 474 -12.22 -27.05 -27.35
CA ILE A 474 -13.62 -27.41 -27.02
C ILE A 474 -13.92 -26.96 -25.59
N PRO A 475 -15.05 -26.27 -25.32
CA PRO A 475 -15.38 -25.83 -23.98
C PRO A 475 -15.66 -26.99 -23.01
N PRO A 476 -15.26 -26.87 -21.73
CA PRO A 476 -15.54 -27.88 -20.71
C PRO A 476 -17.06 -27.99 -20.48
N GLN A 477 -17.61 -29.19 -20.65
CA GLN A 477 -19.04 -29.42 -20.44
C GLN A 477 -19.44 -29.33 -18.98
N ILE A 478 -20.74 -29.14 -18.68
CA ILE A 478 -21.17 -28.93 -17.28
C ILE A 478 -20.81 -30.12 -16.36
N VAL A 479 -20.77 -31.33 -16.93
CA VAL A 479 -20.33 -32.56 -16.27
C VAL A 479 -18.86 -32.55 -15.83
N PHE A 480 -17.99 -31.79 -16.51
CA PHE A 480 -16.61 -31.60 -16.05
C PHE A 480 -16.59 -30.87 -14.70
N PHE A 481 -17.35 -29.78 -14.58
CA PHE A 481 -17.42 -29.03 -13.33
C PHE A 481 -18.08 -29.84 -12.21
N GLU A 482 -19.09 -30.65 -12.52
CA GLU A 482 -19.73 -31.57 -11.58
C GLU A 482 -18.83 -32.74 -11.14
N ALA A 483 -17.81 -33.09 -11.93
CA ALA A 483 -16.78 -34.07 -11.58
C ALA A 483 -15.61 -33.50 -10.75
N LEU A 484 -15.49 -32.16 -10.62
CA LEU A 484 -14.41 -31.54 -9.84
C LEU A 484 -14.49 -31.93 -8.35
N PRO A 485 -13.34 -32.16 -7.68
CA PRO A 485 -13.30 -32.66 -6.32
C PRO A 485 -13.91 -31.65 -5.33
N GLY A 486 -14.57 -32.17 -4.29
CA GLY A 486 -15.03 -31.39 -3.15
C GLY A 486 -13.90 -30.97 -2.22
N ILE A 487 -14.25 -30.52 -1.00
CA ILE A 487 -13.25 -30.18 0.02
C ILE A 487 -12.46 -31.45 0.43
N PRO A 488 -11.10 -31.43 0.38
CA PRO A 488 -10.30 -32.51 0.94
C PRO A 488 -10.58 -32.67 2.44
N ASP A 489 -10.61 -33.90 2.93
CA ASP A 489 -11.10 -34.24 4.29
C ASP A 489 -10.37 -33.48 5.44
N SER A 490 -9.13 -33.06 5.18
CA SER A 490 -8.43 -32.07 5.99
C SER A 490 -9.11 -30.70 5.87
N ARG A 491 -9.73 -30.26 6.97
CA ARG A 491 -10.44 -28.97 7.06
C ARG A 491 -9.58 -27.71 6.78
N LYS A 492 -8.30 -27.79 6.37
CA LYS A 492 -7.25 -26.75 6.46
C LYS A 492 -6.74 -26.16 5.10
N TYR A 493 -7.63 -25.88 4.14
CA TYR A 493 -7.23 -25.33 2.83
C TYR A 493 -7.75 -23.91 2.56
N TRP A 494 -6.98 -23.17 1.76
CA TRP A 494 -7.49 -22.11 0.90
C TRP A 494 -7.74 -22.69 -0.49
N ALA A 495 -8.76 -22.21 -1.19
CA ALA A 495 -9.10 -22.72 -2.53
C ALA A 495 -9.78 -21.65 -3.39
N VAL A 496 -9.59 -21.75 -4.70
CA VAL A 496 -10.55 -21.25 -5.69
C VAL A 496 -11.54 -22.37 -5.97
N TYR A 497 -12.83 -22.07 -5.86
CA TYR A 497 -13.93 -23.03 -5.99
C TYR A 497 -14.90 -22.62 -7.07
N ILE A 498 -15.71 -23.58 -7.49
CA ILE A 498 -16.82 -23.42 -8.39
C ILE A 498 -18.10 -23.99 -7.78
N LEU A 499 -19.21 -23.27 -7.94
CA LEU A 499 -20.55 -23.76 -7.67
C LEU A 499 -21.22 -24.05 -9.00
N VAL A 500 -21.87 -25.20 -9.12
CA VAL A 500 -22.83 -25.46 -10.21
C VAL A 500 -24.23 -25.23 -9.66
N LEU A 501 -25.03 -24.44 -10.37
CA LEU A 501 -26.41 -24.12 -10.04
C LEU A 501 -27.33 -24.59 -11.17
N ARG A 502 -28.39 -25.32 -10.82
CA ARG A 502 -29.39 -25.79 -11.81
C ARG A 502 -30.78 -25.28 -11.49
N LYS A 503 -31.58 -25.13 -12.53
CA LYS A 503 -33.04 -24.91 -12.50
C LYS A 503 -33.66 -25.75 -13.61
N ALA A 504 -34.78 -26.41 -13.34
CA ALA A 504 -35.45 -27.27 -14.33
C ALA A 504 -35.84 -26.46 -15.58
N GLY A 505 -35.59 -27.02 -16.78
CA GLY A 505 -35.88 -26.37 -18.06
C GLY A 505 -35.08 -25.10 -18.34
N GLN A 506 -33.94 -24.89 -17.68
CA GLN A 506 -33.06 -23.73 -17.86
C GLN A 506 -31.59 -24.15 -17.94
N ARG A 507 -30.80 -23.39 -18.70
CA ARG A 507 -29.35 -23.62 -18.86
C ARG A 507 -28.65 -23.53 -17.49
N PRO A 508 -27.81 -24.50 -17.09
CA PRO A 508 -27.07 -24.45 -15.83
C PRO A 508 -26.26 -23.17 -15.68
N LYS A 509 -26.02 -22.77 -14.43
CA LYS A 509 -25.21 -21.61 -14.07
C LYS A 509 -23.96 -22.06 -13.31
N ILE A 510 -22.82 -21.42 -13.55
CA ILE A 510 -21.63 -21.59 -12.71
C ILE A 510 -21.29 -20.30 -11.97
N TYR A 511 -20.74 -20.42 -10.77
CA TYR A 511 -20.15 -19.31 -10.02
C TYR A 511 -18.75 -19.70 -9.58
N ILE A 512 -17.74 -18.89 -9.89
CA ILE A 512 -16.36 -19.07 -9.41
C ILE A 512 -16.11 -18.06 -8.27
N GLY A 513 -15.38 -18.50 -7.24
CA GLY A 513 -14.92 -17.61 -6.17
C GLY A 513 -13.76 -18.20 -5.38
N SER A 514 -13.15 -17.45 -4.46
CA SER A 514 -12.16 -17.98 -3.51
C SER A 514 -12.64 -18.04 -2.06
N GLY A 515 -12.10 -18.99 -1.30
CA GLY A 515 -12.34 -19.18 0.13
C GLY A 515 -11.05 -18.97 0.92
N THR A 516 -10.64 -17.71 1.07
CA THR A 516 -9.33 -17.32 1.63
C THR A 516 -9.44 -16.65 3.01
N CYS A 517 -10.63 -16.63 3.63
CA CYS A 517 -10.88 -16.04 4.95
C CYS A 517 -10.16 -16.75 6.12
N GLN A 518 -9.95 -16.01 7.21
CA GLN A 518 -9.11 -16.45 8.34
C GLN A 518 -9.72 -17.53 9.23
N ASP A 519 -10.91 -17.32 9.76
CA ASP A 519 -11.36 -18.11 10.92
C ASP A 519 -11.70 -19.56 10.53
N ARG A 520 -12.34 -19.78 9.37
CA ARG A 520 -12.81 -21.12 8.96
C ARG A 520 -12.80 -21.43 7.44
N ARG A 521 -11.96 -20.77 6.64
CA ARG A 521 -11.38 -21.37 5.42
C ARG A 521 -12.42 -21.66 4.31
N ILE A 522 -12.08 -22.45 3.28
CA ILE A 522 -13.05 -22.90 2.26
C ILE A 522 -14.28 -23.61 2.86
N ALA A 523 -14.10 -24.37 3.95
CA ALA A 523 -15.17 -25.09 4.63
C ALA A 523 -16.28 -24.19 5.20
N ARG A 524 -15.93 -23.01 5.73
CA ARG A 524 -16.94 -22.00 6.15
C ARG A 524 -17.72 -21.48 4.97
N ARG A 525 -17.06 -21.24 3.84
CA ARG A 525 -17.71 -20.70 2.64
C ARG A 525 -18.73 -21.71 2.11
N PHE A 526 -18.39 -22.99 2.06
CA PHE A 526 -19.36 -24.04 1.70
C PHE A 526 -20.47 -24.17 2.74
N GLN A 527 -20.15 -24.12 4.04
CA GLN A 527 -21.16 -24.13 5.11
C GLN A 527 -22.10 -22.91 5.06
N GLN A 528 -21.62 -21.74 4.64
CA GLN A 528 -22.46 -20.56 4.39
C GLN A 528 -23.46 -20.83 3.27
N TYR A 529 -23.00 -21.45 2.18
CA TYR A 529 -23.87 -21.87 1.08
C TYR A 529 -24.91 -22.91 1.54
N ASP A 530 -24.49 -23.93 2.30
CA ASP A 530 -25.36 -24.99 2.83
C ASP A 530 -26.42 -24.47 3.83
N ASN A 531 -26.04 -23.50 4.66
CA ASN A 531 -26.94 -22.88 5.64
C ASN A 531 -27.84 -21.79 5.05
N HIS A 532 -27.74 -21.51 3.73
CA HIS A 532 -28.42 -20.40 3.06
C HIS A 532 -28.15 -19.02 3.72
N THR A 533 -26.88 -18.75 4.03
CA THR A 533 -26.43 -17.50 4.68
C THR A 533 -25.29 -16.85 3.91
N ASP A 534 -25.26 -15.51 3.84
CA ASP A 534 -24.13 -14.74 3.30
C ASP A 534 -23.73 -15.14 1.86
N PHE A 535 -24.74 -15.36 1.02
CA PHE A 535 -24.56 -15.64 -0.40
C PHE A 535 -23.89 -14.45 -1.11
N ALA A 536 -23.00 -14.76 -2.06
CA ALA A 536 -22.51 -13.74 -2.99
C ALA A 536 -23.69 -13.18 -3.81
N ARG A 537 -23.72 -11.87 -4.08
CA ARG A 537 -24.89 -11.16 -4.65
C ARG A 537 -25.52 -11.85 -5.87
N PHE A 538 -24.72 -12.42 -6.77
CA PHE A 538 -25.20 -13.09 -7.98
C PHE A 538 -25.59 -14.55 -7.76
N VAL A 539 -25.06 -15.21 -6.72
CA VAL A 539 -25.56 -16.50 -6.23
C VAL A 539 -26.93 -16.29 -5.59
N GLN A 540 -27.09 -15.26 -4.75
CA GLN A 540 -28.39 -14.84 -4.21
C GLN A 540 -29.38 -14.59 -5.35
N ALA A 541 -29.03 -13.73 -6.32
CA ALA A 541 -29.92 -13.43 -7.44
C ALA A 541 -30.27 -14.68 -8.30
N ALA A 542 -29.37 -15.65 -8.46
CA ALA A 542 -29.69 -16.91 -9.12
C ALA A 542 -30.68 -17.75 -8.29
N ILE A 543 -30.51 -17.79 -6.97
CA ILE A 543 -31.41 -18.49 -6.04
C ILE A 543 -32.78 -17.81 -5.97
N ASP A 544 -32.84 -16.49 -5.98
CA ASP A 544 -34.08 -15.69 -6.06
C ASP A 544 -34.83 -15.97 -7.37
N LEU A 545 -34.10 -16.25 -8.46
CA LEU A 545 -34.65 -16.71 -9.74
C LEU A 545 -35.01 -18.22 -9.76
N GLY A 546 -34.90 -18.93 -8.63
CA GLY A 546 -35.25 -20.34 -8.48
C GLY A 546 -34.19 -21.33 -8.99
N TYR A 547 -32.91 -20.96 -8.97
CA TYR A 547 -31.80 -21.91 -9.14
C TYR A 547 -31.38 -22.49 -7.78
N HIS A 548 -30.85 -23.71 -7.78
CA HIS A 548 -30.31 -24.36 -6.58
C HIS A 548 -28.85 -24.75 -6.83
N VAL A 549 -27.98 -24.58 -5.83
CA VAL A 549 -26.60 -25.09 -5.87
C VAL A 549 -26.66 -26.61 -5.82
N VAL A 550 -26.18 -27.28 -6.86
CA VAL A 550 -26.15 -28.75 -6.97
C VAL A 550 -24.76 -29.35 -6.78
N HIS A 551 -23.70 -28.56 -7.02
CA HIS A 551 -22.31 -28.98 -6.79
C HIS A 551 -21.44 -27.86 -6.25
N LYS A 552 -20.36 -28.24 -5.54
CA LYS A 552 -19.36 -27.35 -4.94
C LYS A 552 -17.96 -27.96 -5.15
N GLY A 553 -17.36 -27.71 -6.31
CA GLY A 553 -16.05 -28.25 -6.69
C GLY A 553 -14.91 -27.28 -6.40
N LEU A 554 -13.68 -27.78 -6.36
CA LEU A 554 -12.46 -26.96 -6.29
C LEU A 554 -11.76 -26.92 -7.65
N LEU A 555 -11.22 -25.75 -8.02
CA LEU A 555 -10.43 -25.54 -9.24
C LEU A 555 -8.93 -25.56 -8.92
N CYS A 556 -8.53 -24.94 -7.82
CA CYS A 556 -7.20 -25.09 -7.23
C CYS A 556 -7.27 -24.91 -5.71
N TRP A 557 -6.35 -25.50 -4.97
CA TRP A 557 -6.26 -25.38 -3.53
C TRP A 557 -4.83 -25.44 -3.03
N THR A 558 -4.63 -24.94 -1.82
CA THR A 558 -3.33 -24.88 -1.16
C THR A 558 -3.55 -25.12 0.33
N PRO A 559 -2.69 -25.92 1.00
CA PRO A 559 -2.63 -25.94 2.46
C PRO A 559 -2.56 -24.52 3.02
N LEU A 560 -3.11 -24.31 4.22
CA LEU A 560 -3.07 -23.00 4.88
C LEU A 560 -1.62 -22.46 4.96
N PRO A 561 -1.32 -21.30 4.32
CA PRO A 561 0.04 -20.78 4.27
C PRO A 561 0.57 -20.38 5.64
N GLY A 562 1.88 -20.60 5.80
CA GLY A 562 2.69 -20.00 6.87
C GLY A 562 2.57 -18.46 6.86
N PRO A 563 2.84 -17.79 7.99
CA PRO A 563 2.60 -16.34 8.12
C PRO A 563 3.32 -15.49 7.06
N THR A 564 4.51 -15.92 6.63
CA THR A 564 5.39 -15.25 5.67
C THR A 564 4.82 -15.25 4.24
N VAL A 565 4.37 -16.39 3.74
CA VAL A 565 3.84 -16.53 2.36
C VAL A 565 2.34 -16.24 2.22
N ARG A 566 1.65 -16.01 3.34
CA ARG A 566 0.18 -15.82 3.38
C ARG A 566 -0.35 -14.69 2.51
N HIS A 567 0.30 -13.53 2.53
CA HIS A 567 -0.15 -12.38 1.73
C HIS A 567 0.10 -12.56 0.24
N PRO A 568 1.34 -12.87 -0.23
CA PRO A 568 1.57 -13.07 -1.66
C PRO A 568 0.74 -14.23 -2.21
N LEU A 569 0.57 -15.33 -1.46
CA LEU A 569 -0.30 -16.44 -1.87
C LEU A 569 -1.78 -16.02 -1.97
N ARG A 570 -2.28 -15.15 -1.08
CA ARG A 570 -3.64 -14.61 -1.21
C ARG A 570 -3.80 -13.80 -2.50
N CYS A 571 -2.81 -12.98 -2.85
CA CYS A 571 -2.80 -12.25 -4.11
C CYS A 571 -2.80 -13.20 -5.32
N LEU A 572 -1.96 -14.25 -5.30
CA LEU A 572 -1.96 -15.30 -6.32
C LEU A 572 -3.33 -16.00 -6.43
N MET A 573 -3.95 -16.38 -5.30
CA MET A 573 -5.27 -17.04 -5.30
C MET A 573 -6.40 -16.14 -5.84
N LEU A 574 -6.35 -14.83 -5.58
CA LEU A 574 -7.31 -13.86 -6.14
C LEU A 574 -7.05 -13.60 -7.63
N ALA A 575 -5.78 -13.58 -8.05
CA ALA A 575 -5.42 -13.52 -9.48
C ALA A 575 -5.88 -14.78 -10.22
N MET A 576 -5.72 -15.97 -9.62
CA MET A 576 -6.24 -17.23 -10.16
C MET A 576 -7.76 -17.27 -10.20
N GLU A 577 -8.47 -16.82 -9.15
CA GLU A 577 -9.94 -16.67 -9.16
C GLU A 577 -10.39 -15.81 -10.35
N THR A 578 -9.69 -14.70 -10.58
CA THR A 578 -9.96 -13.76 -11.68
C THR A 578 -9.67 -14.40 -13.05
N THR A 579 -8.49 -15.01 -13.22
CA THR A 579 -8.07 -15.65 -14.49
C THR A 579 -8.94 -16.87 -14.83
N LEU A 580 -9.23 -17.73 -13.85
CA LEU A 580 -10.12 -18.89 -14.03
C LEU A 580 -11.56 -18.44 -14.29
N SER A 581 -12.01 -17.33 -13.68
CA SER A 581 -13.27 -16.70 -14.06
C SER A 581 -13.24 -16.31 -15.54
N PHE A 582 -12.30 -15.48 -16.00
CA PHE A 582 -12.25 -15.05 -17.41
C PHE A 582 -12.08 -16.20 -18.40
N ALA A 583 -11.28 -17.22 -18.10
CA ALA A 583 -11.04 -18.33 -19.02
C ALA A 583 -12.24 -19.28 -19.12
N LEU A 584 -12.95 -19.54 -18.02
CA LEU A 584 -14.10 -20.45 -17.97
C LEU A 584 -15.45 -19.73 -18.20
N TRP A 585 -15.45 -18.42 -18.47
CA TRP A 585 -16.63 -17.57 -18.65
C TRP A 585 -16.46 -16.55 -19.78
N ALA A 586 -17.33 -16.63 -20.79
CA ALA A 586 -17.59 -15.49 -21.67
C ALA A 586 -18.48 -14.45 -20.95
N MET A 587 -18.00 -13.22 -20.78
CA MET A 587 -18.77 -12.15 -20.13
C MET A 587 -20.14 -11.97 -20.77
N VAL A 588 -21.20 -11.95 -19.95
CA VAL A 588 -22.59 -11.88 -20.43
C VAL A 588 -22.94 -10.45 -20.88
N SER A 589 -22.60 -10.14 -22.13
CA SER A 589 -23.54 -9.58 -23.13
C SER A 589 -22.84 -9.40 -24.49
N ARG A 590 -23.14 -10.25 -25.49
CA ARG A 590 -22.74 -9.98 -26.89
C ARG A 590 -23.51 -8.81 -27.53
N GLU A 591 -24.46 -8.21 -26.83
CA GLU A 591 -25.12 -6.94 -27.21
C GLU A 591 -24.31 -5.68 -26.83
N LYS A 592 -23.27 -5.81 -26.00
CA LYS A 592 -22.36 -4.70 -25.64
C LYS A 592 -20.93 -5.21 -25.60
N ASP A 593 -20.16 -4.83 -26.61
CA ASP A 593 -18.74 -5.17 -26.70
C ASP A 593 -17.95 -4.46 -25.58
N TYR A 594 -17.37 -5.25 -24.68
CA TYR A 594 -16.47 -4.79 -23.62
C TYR A 594 -14.99 -4.80 -24.03
N GLY A 595 -14.68 -4.99 -25.33
CA GLY A 595 -13.33 -4.88 -25.87
C GLY A 595 -12.40 -6.04 -25.49
N MET A 596 -12.96 -7.21 -25.19
CA MET A 596 -12.21 -8.41 -24.76
C MET A 596 -12.62 -9.71 -25.50
N PRO A 597 -12.73 -9.72 -26.84
CA PRO A 597 -13.12 -10.92 -27.59
C PRO A 597 -12.08 -12.05 -27.48
N ASP A 598 -10.79 -11.72 -27.40
CA ASP A 598 -9.69 -12.69 -27.51
C ASP A 598 -9.25 -13.33 -26.17
N LEU A 599 -9.92 -13.00 -25.07
CA LEU A 599 -9.60 -13.49 -23.72
C LEU A 599 -10.29 -14.80 -23.34
N CYS A 600 -11.40 -15.14 -23.99
CA CYS A 600 -12.12 -16.40 -23.81
C CYS A 600 -12.05 -17.19 -25.12
N LYS A 601 -11.61 -18.44 -25.06
CA LYS A 601 -11.41 -19.30 -26.26
C LYS A 601 -12.70 -19.68 -26.98
N TRP A 602 -13.84 -19.63 -26.29
CA TRP A 602 -15.09 -20.24 -26.73
C TRP A 602 -16.21 -19.20 -26.85
N GLY A 603 -17.07 -19.37 -27.85
CA GLY A 603 -18.27 -18.57 -28.02
C GLY A 603 -19.27 -18.81 -26.89
N ILE A 604 -19.99 -17.76 -26.47
CA ILE A 604 -21.05 -17.87 -25.43
C ILE A 604 -22.15 -18.88 -25.82
N ASP A 605 -22.34 -19.07 -27.12
CA ASP A 605 -23.30 -19.98 -27.74
C ASP A 605 -22.82 -21.44 -27.74
N GLU A 606 -21.50 -21.67 -27.59
CA GLU A 606 -20.85 -22.99 -27.55
C GLU A 606 -20.79 -23.57 -26.13
N LEU A 607 -20.93 -22.72 -25.10
CA LEU A 607 -20.97 -23.14 -23.70
C LEU A 607 -22.32 -23.80 -23.36
N GLU A 608 -22.34 -24.90 -22.63
CA GLU A 608 -23.58 -25.50 -22.09
C GLU A 608 -24.13 -24.81 -20.83
N TYR A 609 -23.45 -23.77 -20.32
CA TYR A 609 -23.71 -23.15 -19.02
C TYR A 609 -23.54 -21.63 -19.06
N LEU A 610 -24.05 -20.92 -18.06
CA LEU A 610 -24.01 -19.46 -17.94
C LEU A 610 -23.17 -19.04 -16.72
N GLY A 611 -22.24 -18.11 -16.88
CA GLY A 611 -21.48 -17.61 -15.73
C GLY A 611 -22.28 -16.63 -14.86
N CYS A 612 -22.10 -16.76 -13.55
CA CYS A 612 -22.52 -15.82 -12.52
C CYS A 612 -21.26 -15.32 -11.83
N CYS A 613 -20.73 -14.15 -12.23
CA CYS A 613 -19.53 -13.58 -11.62
C CYS A 613 -19.87 -12.59 -10.49
N GLY A 614 -19.05 -12.53 -9.45
CA GLY A 614 -19.11 -11.50 -8.42
C GLY A 614 -17.99 -10.47 -8.56
N HIS A 615 -18.26 -9.29 -9.13
CA HIS A 615 -17.36 -8.13 -9.11
C HIS A 615 -17.21 -7.47 -7.71
N SER A 616 -17.40 -8.25 -6.65
CA SER A 616 -17.29 -7.86 -5.25
C SER A 616 -17.10 -9.14 -4.44
N ALA A 617 -15.84 -9.49 -4.20
CA ALA A 617 -15.50 -10.40 -3.12
C ALA A 617 -16.13 -9.85 -1.82
N LEU A 618 -16.76 -10.72 -1.03
CA LEU A 618 -17.11 -10.39 0.35
C LEU A 618 -15.82 -9.99 1.11
N GLN A 619 -15.93 -9.10 2.10
CA GLN A 619 -14.78 -8.57 2.83
C GLN A 619 -14.05 -9.66 3.67
N GLU A 620 -13.19 -10.43 3.02
CA GLU A 620 -12.30 -11.40 3.65
C GLU A 620 -10.96 -10.72 4.03
N GLY A 621 -10.90 -10.15 5.23
CA GLY A 621 -9.68 -9.50 5.76
C GLY A 621 -8.67 -10.45 6.41
N VAL A 622 -7.43 -9.99 6.64
CA VAL A 622 -6.35 -10.75 7.31
C VAL A 622 -5.78 -9.97 8.51
N ARG A 623 -6.12 -10.37 9.76
CA ARG A 623 -5.39 -9.97 10.99
C ARG A 623 -4.08 -10.73 11.15
N GLY A 624 -3.02 -10.05 11.56
CA GLY A 624 -1.80 -10.69 12.10
C GLY A 624 -0.49 -10.04 11.68
N GLU A 625 -0.32 -8.75 11.96
CA GLU A 625 0.98 -8.06 11.86
C GLU A 625 1.97 -8.59 12.93
N LYS A 626 3.26 -8.22 12.78
CA LYS A 626 4.43 -8.60 13.63
C LYS A 626 5.14 -9.93 13.32
N SER A 627 5.53 -10.17 12.06
CA SER A 627 6.59 -11.17 11.75
C SER A 627 7.34 -10.93 10.43
N SER A 628 7.40 -9.70 9.93
CA SER A 628 8.23 -9.32 8.78
C SER A 628 9.61 -8.88 9.27
N GLY A 629 10.68 -9.56 8.81
CA GLY A 629 12.07 -9.19 9.12
C GLY A 629 12.82 -10.11 10.10
N LEU A 630 12.42 -11.38 10.23
CA LEU A 630 13.07 -12.37 11.11
C LEU A 630 13.80 -13.43 10.26
N SER A 631 14.94 -13.93 10.73
CA SER A 631 15.72 -14.98 10.07
C SER A 631 15.00 -16.34 10.08
N PRO A 632 15.42 -17.33 9.26
CA PRO A 632 14.86 -18.68 9.31
C PRO A 632 14.97 -19.32 10.71
N GLU A 633 16.10 -19.15 11.40
CA GLU A 633 16.32 -19.66 12.76
C GLU A 633 15.49 -18.91 13.82
N GLU A 634 15.26 -17.61 13.63
CA GLU A 634 14.36 -16.82 14.49
C GLU A 634 12.89 -17.17 14.23
N LEU A 635 12.52 -17.52 13.00
CA LEU A 635 11.19 -17.98 12.63
C LEU A 635 10.93 -19.39 13.14
N ASP A 636 11.87 -20.33 13.00
CA ASP A 636 11.80 -21.65 13.62
C ASP A 636 11.84 -21.55 15.15
N GLY A 637 12.63 -20.64 15.71
CA GLY A 637 12.61 -20.29 17.13
C GLY A 637 11.25 -19.74 17.58
N LEU A 638 10.60 -18.90 16.78
CA LEU A 638 9.25 -18.38 17.03
C LEU A 638 8.14 -19.41 16.76
N GLU A 639 8.32 -20.34 15.84
CA GLU A 639 7.38 -21.43 15.52
C GLU A 639 7.46 -22.52 16.58
N ALA A 640 8.66 -22.93 16.99
CA ALA A 640 8.93 -23.80 18.14
C ALA A 640 8.48 -23.15 19.45
N SER A 641 8.79 -21.86 19.66
CA SER A 641 8.27 -21.09 20.80
C SER A 641 6.75 -20.99 20.73
N ARG A 642 6.12 -20.75 19.57
CA ARG A 642 4.64 -20.76 19.41
C ARG A 642 4.03 -22.14 19.55
N LEU A 643 4.73 -23.22 19.24
CA LEU A 643 4.29 -24.61 19.43
C LEU A 643 4.40 -25.00 20.90
N GLN A 644 5.48 -24.66 21.59
CA GLN A 644 5.59 -24.72 23.05
C GLN A 644 4.53 -23.81 23.71
N HIS A 645 4.31 -22.59 23.22
CA HIS A 645 3.30 -21.67 23.73
C HIS A 645 1.90 -22.17 23.45
N ARG A 646 1.62 -22.89 22.34
CA ARG A 646 0.31 -23.51 22.05
C ARG A 646 0.09 -24.76 22.89
N ALA A 647 1.08 -25.62 23.03
CA ALA A 647 1.04 -26.78 23.93
C ALA A 647 0.81 -26.32 25.38
N SER A 648 1.52 -25.26 25.81
CA SER A 648 1.38 -24.65 27.14
C SER A 648 0.11 -23.80 27.27
N TYR A 649 -0.38 -23.12 26.23
CA TYR A 649 -1.68 -22.42 26.29
C TYR A 649 -2.83 -23.41 26.44
N SER A 650 -2.77 -24.49 25.67
CA SER A 650 -3.81 -25.54 25.64
C SER A 650 -3.86 -26.34 26.95
N LYS A 651 -2.70 -26.65 27.56
CA LYS A 651 -2.65 -27.40 28.83
C LYS A 651 -2.63 -26.54 30.11
N VAL A 652 -2.04 -25.34 30.11
CA VAL A 652 -1.77 -24.57 31.35
C VAL A 652 -2.59 -23.28 31.45
N TRP A 653 -2.71 -22.50 30.37
CA TRP A 653 -3.20 -21.12 30.46
C TRP A 653 -4.72 -20.92 30.29
N GLY A 654 -5.45 -21.92 29.79
CA GLY A 654 -6.91 -21.84 29.63
C GLY A 654 -7.72 -21.86 30.94
N ALA A 655 -7.21 -22.52 31.98
CA ALA A 655 -7.85 -22.63 33.30
C ALA A 655 -7.19 -21.70 34.33
N ALA A 656 -5.90 -21.90 34.58
CA ALA A 656 -5.18 -21.19 35.64
C ALA A 656 -5.21 -19.66 35.50
N HIS A 657 -5.18 -19.12 34.27
CA HIS A 657 -5.22 -17.66 34.10
C HIS A 657 -6.61 -17.05 34.35
N ARG A 658 -7.70 -17.78 34.05
CA ARG A 658 -9.05 -17.35 34.46
C ARG A 658 -9.20 -17.38 35.97
N ASP A 659 -8.70 -18.41 36.62
CA ASP A 659 -8.80 -18.54 38.08
C ASP A 659 -7.90 -17.53 38.81
N LEU A 660 -6.69 -17.26 38.31
CA LEU A 660 -5.79 -16.22 38.84
C LEU A 660 -6.35 -14.80 38.63
N LEU A 661 -6.91 -14.50 37.46
CA LEU A 661 -7.54 -13.21 37.18
C LEU A 661 -8.81 -13.02 38.03
N ASN A 662 -9.67 -14.04 38.11
CA ASN A 662 -10.84 -14.01 38.98
C ASN A 662 -10.45 -13.88 40.45
N ALA A 663 -9.39 -14.55 40.92
CA ALA A 663 -8.87 -14.41 42.28
C ALA A 663 -8.22 -13.04 42.54
N ALA A 664 -7.55 -12.45 41.55
CA ALA A 664 -7.02 -11.08 41.66
C ALA A 664 -8.14 -10.04 41.72
N ILE A 665 -9.16 -10.16 40.85
CA ILE A 665 -10.36 -9.31 40.88
C ILE A 665 -11.11 -9.49 42.22
N ALA A 666 -11.30 -10.72 42.68
CA ALA A 666 -11.96 -11.01 43.97
C ALA A 666 -11.17 -10.43 45.16
N ARG A 667 -9.83 -10.55 45.19
CA ARG A 667 -8.98 -9.94 46.23
C ARG A 667 -9.07 -8.41 46.21
N THR A 668 -9.09 -7.79 45.04
CA THR A 668 -9.24 -6.33 44.91
C THR A 668 -10.64 -5.85 45.30
N GLN A 669 -11.69 -6.57 44.91
CA GLN A 669 -13.06 -6.28 45.35
C GLN A 669 -13.23 -6.48 46.86
N GLN A 670 -12.63 -7.52 47.43
CA GLN A 670 -12.64 -7.75 48.87
C GLN A 670 -11.92 -6.60 49.60
N LYS A 671 -10.70 -6.26 49.20
CA LYS A 671 -9.96 -5.12 49.76
C LYS A 671 -10.69 -3.78 49.61
N ASN A 672 -11.40 -3.55 48.49
CA ASN A 672 -12.20 -2.34 48.30
C ASN A 672 -13.51 -2.33 49.12
N ARG A 673 -14.07 -3.49 49.46
CA ARG A 673 -15.17 -3.62 50.44
C ARG A 673 -14.68 -3.39 51.87
N ASP A 674 -13.59 -4.06 52.26
CA ASP A 674 -13.02 -4.00 53.61
C ASP A 674 -12.52 -2.58 53.95
N LEU A 675 -11.97 -1.85 52.96
CA LEU A 675 -11.55 -0.45 53.10
C LEU A 675 -12.65 0.57 52.77
N LYS A 676 -13.86 0.13 52.36
CA LYS A 676 -14.96 0.93 51.78
C LYS A 676 -14.59 1.91 50.64
N ARG A 677 -13.36 1.83 50.11
CA ARG A 677 -12.70 2.94 49.40
C ARG A 677 -13.42 3.41 48.12
N TRP A 678 -14.10 2.50 47.42
CA TRP A 678 -14.86 2.78 46.18
C TRP A 678 -16.20 2.02 46.18
N TYR A 679 -16.87 1.99 47.34
CA TYR A 679 -18.10 1.22 47.56
C TYR A 679 -19.35 2.11 47.52
N CYS A 680 -20.39 1.63 46.87
CA CYS A 680 -21.70 2.27 46.81
C CYS A 680 -22.66 1.62 47.80
N ASP A 681 -22.97 2.30 48.91
CA ASP A 681 -23.92 1.77 49.90
C ASP A 681 -25.35 1.62 49.32
N THR A 682 -25.79 2.48 48.38
CA THR A 682 -27.15 2.41 47.81
C THR A 682 -27.37 1.24 46.84
N CYS A 683 -26.32 0.82 46.12
CA CYS A 683 -26.41 -0.29 45.18
C CYS A 683 -25.88 -1.61 45.73
N ASP A 684 -25.12 -1.58 46.83
CA ASP A 684 -24.28 -2.68 47.35
C ASP A 684 -23.31 -3.20 46.27
N VAL A 685 -22.47 -2.28 45.75
CA VAL A 685 -21.48 -2.55 44.70
C VAL A 685 -20.16 -1.86 45.00
N SER A 686 -19.06 -2.63 45.01
CA SER A 686 -17.69 -2.11 45.05
C SER A 686 -17.11 -1.96 43.64
N SER A 687 -16.63 -0.77 43.30
CA SER A 687 -15.92 -0.50 42.06
C SER A 687 -14.42 -0.81 42.18
N ALA A 688 -13.78 -1.20 41.07
CA ALA A 688 -12.36 -1.52 41.05
C ALA A 688 -11.45 -0.28 41.10
N SER A 689 -11.95 0.88 40.66
CA SER A 689 -11.27 2.17 40.66
C SER A 689 -12.27 3.32 40.87
N GLU A 690 -11.75 4.49 41.24
CA GLU A 690 -12.50 5.75 41.40
C GLU A 690 -13.31 6.12 40.16
N GLN A 691 -12.67 6.11 38.98
CA GLN A 691 -13.31 6.45 37.72
C GLN A 691 -14.51 5.52 37.40
N ASN A 692 -14.39 4.23 37.74
CA ASN A 692 -15.49 3.26 37.62
C ASN A 692 -16.56 3.44 38.72
N HIS A 693 -16.21 4.01 39.87
CA HIS A 693 -17.18 4.40 40.89
C HIS A 693 -18.00 5.61 40.43
N VAL A 694 -17.35 6.66 39.88
CA VAL A 694 -18.01 7.83 39.31
C VAL A 694 -18.95 7.45 38.16
N LEU A 695 -18.52 6.56 37.26
CA LEU A 695 -19.39 6.03 36.18
C LEU A 695 -20.57 5.21 36.74
N HIS A 696 -20.37 4.47 37.83
CA HIS A 696 -21.45 3.75 38.51
C HIS A 696 -22.47 4.71 39.15
N MET A 697 -22.02 5.75 39.87
CA MET A 697 -22.87 6.83 40.41
C MET A 697 -23.69 7.51 39.30
N ALA A 698 -23.07 7.78 38.15
CA ALA A 698 -23.73 8.40 37.01
C ALA A 698 -24.75 7.47 36.32
N SER A 699 -24.68 6.16 36.54
CA SER A 699 -25.48 5.16 35.83
C SER A 699 -26.98 5.25 36.13
N LYS A 700 -27.81 4.96 35.12
CA LYS A 700 -29.27 4.93 35.28
C LYS A 700 -29.72 3.93 36.35
N HIS A 701 -29.10 2.75 36.43
CA HIS A 701 -29.45 1.75 37.44
C HIS A 701 -29.20 2.22 38.88
N HIS A 702 -28.12 2.98 39.12
CA HIS A 702 -27.87 3.58 40.42
C HIS A 702 -28.93 4.65 40.74
N LYS A 703 -29.20 5.57 39.81
CA LYS A 703 -30.24 6.60 39.93
C LYS A 703 -31.64 6.01 40.21
N ASP A 704 -32.02 4.96 39.49
CA ASP A 704 -33.30 4.26 39.66
C ASP A 704 -33.41 3.57 41.04
N LYS A 705 -32.30 3.04 41.59
CA LYS A 705 -32.22 2.49 42.95
C LYS A 705 -32.27 3.57 44.03
N VAL A 706 -31.54 4.68 43.87
CA VAL A 706 -31.58 5.85 44.77
C VAL A 706 -33.01 6.42 44.84
N ALA A 707 -33.71 6.48 43.70
CA ALA A 707 -35.10 6.90 43.62
C ALA A 707 -36.12 5.84 44.10
N GLY A 708 -35.68 4.64 44.51
CA GLY A 708 -36.57 3.57 45.01
C GLY A 708 -37.49 2.93 43.96
N THR A 709 -37.23 3.08 42.66
CA THR A 709 -38.18 2.71 41.58
C THR A 709 -37.85 1.40 40.84
N SER A 710 -36.85 0.63 41.28
CA SER A 710 -36.36 -0.56 40.57
C SER A 710 -37.41 -1.69 40.49
N LYS A 711 -37.78 -2.11 39.28
CA LYS A 711 -38.78 -3.18 39.04
C LYS A 711 -38.14 -4.56 38.80
N PRO A 712 -38.74 -5.68 39.26
CA PRO A 712 -38.24 -7.04 38.99
C PRO A 712 -38.27 -7.40 37.50
N THR A 713 -37.12 -7.79 36.95
CA THR A 713 -36.90 -7.90 35.49
C THR A 713 -37.22 -9.27 34.90
N THR A 714 -37.00 -10.39 35.61
CA THR A 714 -37.17 -11.73 35.03
C THR A 714 -38.42 -12.48 35.54
N LYS A 715 -38.92 -13.41 34.72
CA LYS A 715 -40.04 -14.32 35.06
C LYS A 715 -39.67 -15.23 36.25
N HIS A 716 -38.40 -15.60 36.38
CA HIS A 716 -37.88 -16.39 37.50
C HIS A 716 -37.83 -15.60 38.81
N ASP A 717 -37.47 -14.30 38.77
CA ASP A 717 -37.43 -13.47 39.99
C ASP A 717 -38.85 -13.16 40.49
N LYS A 718 -39.79 -12.92 39.58
CA LYS A 718 -41.23 -12.82 39.89
C LYS A 718 -41.76 -14.12 40.52
N TRP A 719 -41.38 -15.28 39.97
CA TRP A 719 -41.72 -16.59 40.54
C TRP A 719 -41.09 -16.83 41.93
N ARG A 720 -39.82 -16.45 42.12
CA ARG A 720 -39.11 -16.55 43.42
C ARG A 720 -39.77 -15.69 44.49
N ALA A 721 -40.03 -14.42 44.19
CA ALA A 721 -40.68 -13.50 45.12
C ALA A 721 -42.05 -14.02 45.57
N SER A 722 -42.86 -14.51 44.62
CA SER A 722 -44.17 -15.09 44.88
C SER A 722 -44.10 -16.34 45.79
N ASN A 723 -43.19 -17.29 45.53
CA ASN A 723 -43.10 -18.52 46.34
C ASN A 723 -42.46 -18.30 47.71
N LEU A 724 -41.54 -17.33 47.83
CA LEU A 724 -40.95 -16.95 49.12
C LEU A 724 -42.01 -16.31 50.03
N ALA A 725 -42.82 -15.39 49.49
CA ALA A 725 -43.96 -14.79 50.19
C ALA A 725 -45.01 -15.84 50.60
N ALA A 726 -45.32 -16.79 49.70
CA ALA A 726 -46.28 -17.85 49.97
C ALA A 726 -45.74 -19.02 50.83
N LYS A 727 -44.44 -19.01 51.20
CA LYS A 727 -43.71 -20.10 51.88
C LYS A 727 -43.87 -21.50 51.24
N LYS A 728 -44.28 -21.57 49.97
CA LYS A 728 -44.54 -22.85 49.28
C LYS A 728 -43.23 -23.57 48.96
N PHE A 729 -43.10 -24.80 49.46
CA PHE A 729 -41.97 -25.71 49.25
C PHE A 729 -40.58 -25.11 49.56
N THR A 730 -40.48 -24.24 50.56
CA THR A 730 -39.20 -23.73 51.07
C THR A 730 -38.60 -24.65 52.13
N CYS A 731 -37.28 -24.81 52.15
CA CYS A 731 -36.58 -25.48 53.24
C CYS A 731 -36.35 -24.50 54.40
N SER A 732 -36.82 -24.84 55.59
CA SER A 732 -36.69 -24.01 56.80
C SER A 732 -35.24 -23.86 57.27
N THR A 733 -34.41 -24.89 57.14
CA THR A 733 -33.01 -24.88 57.63
C THR A 733 -32.05 -24.08 56.74
N CYS A 734 -32.30 -23.99 55.43
CA CYS A 734 -31.37 -23.38 54.48
C CYS A 734 -32.00 -22.31 53.56
N GLY A 735 -33.27 -21.97 53.76
CA GLY A 735 -34.00 -20.95 53.01
C GLY A 735 -34.31 -21.26 51.54
N LYS A 736 -33.84 -22.39 50.98
CA LYS A 736 -34.00 -22.69 49.54
C LYS A 736 -35.46 -22.96 49.16
N VAL A 737 -35.89 -22.33 48.07
CA VAL A 737 -37.21 -22.53 47.42
C VAL A 737 -37.10 -23.64 46.37
N PHE A 738 -38.08 -24.55 46.32
CA PHE A 738 -38.12 -25.65 45.35
C PHE A 738 -39.40 -25.62 44.50
N MET A 739 -39.31 -26.08 43.24
CA MET A 739 -40.45 -26.17 42.34
C MET A 739 -41.51 -27.19 42.79
N THR A 740 -41.10 -28.25 43.50
CA THR A 740 -41.99 -29.35 43.93
C THR A 740 -41.68 -29.82 45.35
N LYS A 741 -42.66 -30.43 46.03
CA LYS A 741 -42.47 -31.06 47.35
C LYS A 741 -41.40 -32.14 47.29
N GLN A 742 -41.38 -32.97 46.23
CA GLN A 742 -40.40 -34.04 46.06
C GLN A 742 -38.97 -33.51 45.92
N ALA A 743 -38.76 -32.41 45.18
CA ALA A 743 -37.44 -31.79 45.07
C ALA A 743 -36.95 -31.24 46.42
N LYS A 744 -37.84 -30.69 47.26
CA LYS A 744 -37.51 -30.33 48.64
C LYS A 744 -37.15 -31.58 49.46
N THR A 745 -37.94 -32.66 49.41
CA THR A 745 -37.67 -33.89 50.17
C THR A 745 -36.32 -34.50 49.77
N ASN A 746 -36.05 -34.64 48.47
CA ASN A 746 -34.77 -35.11 47.96
C ASN A 746 -33.62 -34.19 48.39
N HIS A 747 -33.83 -32.87 48.48
CA HIS A 747 -32.81 -31.96 49.01
C HIS A 747 -32.47 -32.27 50.47
N LEU A 748 -33.45 -32.52 51.33
CA LEU A 748 -33.25 -32.78 52.76
C LEU A 748 -32.37 -34.02 53.01
N THR A 749 -32.46 -35.04 52.15
CA THR A 749 -31.64 -36.27 52.26
C THR A 749 -30.28 -36.17 51.60
N THR A 750 -29.97 -35.10 50.84
CA THR A 750 -28.64 -34.96 50.22
C THR A 750 -27.54 -34.89 51.27
N LYS A 751 -26.41 -35.58 51.04
CA LYS A 751 -25.19 -35.47 51.87
C LYS A 751 -24.78 -34.03 52.13
N ARG A 752 -25.01 -33.09 51.19
CA ARG A 752 -24.74 -31.67 51.35
C ARG A 752 -25.68 -30.99 52.34
N HIS A 753 -26.98 -31.26 52.30
CA HIS A 753 -27.93 -30.73 53.29
C HIS A 753 -27.67 -31.33 54.67
N LEU A 754 -27.49 -32.65 54.76
CA LEU A 754 -27.18 -33.33 56.01
C LEU A 754 -25.86 -32.84 56.62
N LYS A 755 -24.81 -32.61 55.80
CA LYS A 755 -23.55 -32.01 56.26
C LYS A 755 -23.72 -30.55 56.69
N GLN A 756 -24.71 -29.82 56.17
CA GLN A 756 -25.02 -28.44 56.57
C GLN A 756 -25.86 -28.39 57.87
N VAL A 757 -26.80 -29.32 58.06
CA VAL A 757 -27.48 -29.55 59.34
C VAL A 757 -26.48 -29.99 60.40
N ALA A 758 -25.62 -30.96 60.07
CA ALA A 758 -24.54 -31.42 60.94
C ALA A 758 -23.50 -30.32 61.20
N SER A 759 -23.22 -29.41 60.26
CA SER A 759 -22.34 -28.26 60.53
C SER A 759 -23.00 -27.22 61.43
N LEU A 760 -24.31 -27.00 61.34
CA LEU A 760 -25.03 -26.13 62.28
C LEU A 760 -25.07 -26.74 63.69
N ALA A 761 -25.29 -28.06 63.79
CA ALA A 761 -25.17 -28.80 65.04
C ALA A 761 -23.73 -28.83 65.58
N ALA A 762 -22.73 -28.96 64.70
CA ALA A 762 -21.31 -28.93 65.08
C ALA A 762 -20.81 -27.53 65.41
N VAL A 763 -21.38 -26.46 64.84
CA VAL A 763 -21.12 -25.07 65.24
C VAL A 763 -21.78 -24.78 66.59
N ALA A 764 -22.99 -25.27 66.84
CA ALA A 764 -23.59 -25.21 68.18
C ALA A 764 -22.76 -26.00 69.21
N LYS A 765 -22.24 -27.18 68.85
CA LYS A 765 -21.37 -28.00 69.71
C LYS A 765 -19.96 -27.40 69.88
N ALA A 766 -19.41 -26.78 68.84
CA ALA A 766 -18.11 -26.11 68.89
C ALA A 766 -18.19 -24.78 69.65
N ALA A 767 -19.31 -24.05 69.59
CA ALA A 767 -19.56 -22.91 70.47
C ALA A 767 -19.62 -23.33 71.95
N ALA A 768 -20.06 -24.56 72.24
CA ALA A 768 -20.04 -25.14 73.59
C ALA A 768 -18.69 -25.79 73.98
N MET A 769 -17.77 -26.03 73.03
CA MET A 769 -16.45 -26.61 73.29
C MET A 769 -15.29 -25.60 73.23
N ALA A 770 -15.42 -24.51 72.47
CA ALA A 770 -14.42 -23.44 72.38
C ALA A 770 -14.26 -22.64 73.69
N THR A 771 -15.15 -22.86 74.66
CA THR A 771 -15.04 -22.40 76.04
C THR A 771 -14.18 -23.30 76.94
N ALA A 772 -13.60 -24.41 76.44
CA ALA A 772 -12.83 -25.36 77.24
C ALA A 772 -11.63 -26.02 76.50
N GLY A 773 -10.40 -25.75 76.96
CA GLY A 773 -9.15 -26.43 76.54
C GLY A 773 -8.51 -25.84 75.28
N ALA A 774 -7.28 -25.30 75.23
CA ALA A 774 -6.07 -25.36 76.07
C ALA A 774 -5.21 -26.65 75.98
N SER A 775 -3.92 -26.45 75.68
CA SER A 775 -2.74 -27.35 75.81
C SER A 775 -2.46 -28.49 74.78
N ALA A 776 -1.25 -28.45 74.19
CA ALA A 776 -0.40 -29.51 73.56
C ALA A 776 -0.97 -30.41 72.42
N GLY A 777 -0.19 -30.99 71.47
CA GLY A 777 1.22 -30.79 71.06
C GLY A 777 1.88 -32.02 70.36
N MET A 778 2.20 -31.94 69.05
CA MET A 778 3.22 -32.72 68.24
C MET A 778 3.22 -34.31 68.24
N PRO A 779 3.96 -35.03 67.34
CA PRO A 779 4.05 -34.99 65.86
C PRO A 779 3.97 -36.44 65.17
N PRO A 780 4.79 -36.94 64.18
CA PRO A 780 4.26 -37.58 62.93
C PRO A 780 4.88 -38.93 62.43
N ARG A 781 4.45 -39.46 61.25
CA ARG A 781 5.20 -40.28 60.21
C ARG A 781 4.22 -40.86 59.12
N GLY A 782 4.47 -40.72 57.81
CA GLY A 782 4.90 -41.79 56.85
C GLY A 782 3.76 -42.23 55.87
N SER A 783 3.90 -42.99 54.76
CA SER A 783 5.02 -43.25 53.79
C SER A 783 4.59 -44.24 52.65
N GLU A 784 5.21 -44.18 51.44
CA GLU A 784 5.22 -45.23 50.35
C GLU A 784 3.90 -45.56 49.55
N THR A 785 3.81 -46.18 48.34
CA THR A 785 4.70 -46.58 47.18
C THR A 785 3.88 -46.92 45.89
N GLY A 786 4.53 -47.05 44.71
CA GLY A 786 4.20 -47.95 43.56
C GLY A 786 3.63 -47.30 42.25
N MET A 787 4.32 -47.22 41.10
CA MET A 787 4.55 -48.20 39.98
C MET A 787 3.26 -48.68 39.26
N ASP A 788 3.09 -48.63 37.93
CA ASP A 788 3.90 -49.27 36.86
C ASP A 788 3.73 -48.69 35.42
N VAL A 789 4.46 -49.25 34.43
CA VAL A 789 4.63 -48.81 33.02
C VAL A 789 4.23 -49.90 32.00
N ILE A 790 3.62 -49.55 30.86
CA ILE A 790 3.66 -50.32 29.57
C ILE A 790 3.70 -49.33 28.37
N ASP A 791 4.35 -49.73 27.27
CA ASP A 791 4.74 -48.92 26.10
C ASP A 791 4.34 -49.58 24.74
N LEU A 792 4.52 -48.83 23.64
CA LEU A 792 4.73 -49.21 22.23
C LEU A 792 3.58 -49.22 21.16
N THR A 793 3.82 -48.36 20.15
CA THR A 793 3.73 -48.54 18.67
C THR A 793 2.44 -48.33 17.84
N SER A 794 2.65 -47.63 16.69
CA SER A 794 1.86 -47.48 15.43
C SER A 794 0.40 -47.00 15.52
N GLU A 795 -0.09 -46.04 14.72
CA GLU A 795 0.17 -45.72 13.29
C GLU A 795 0.65 -44.28 13.02
#